data_AF-A0A8T7E4K2-F1
#
_entry.id   AF-A0A8T7E4K2-F1
#
_cell.length_a   1.000
_cell.length_b   1.000
_cell.length_c   1.000
_cell.angle_alpha   90.00
_cell.angle_beta   90.00
_cell.angle_gamma   90.00
#
_symmetry.space_group_name_H-M   'P 1'
#
loop_
_entity.id
_entity.type
_entity.pdbx_description
1 polymer ?
#
loop_
_entity_poly.entity_id
_entity_poly.type
_entity_poly.pdbx_seq_one_letter_code
_entity_poly.pdbx_strand_id
1 'polypeptide(L)'
;MKAGYRPDVDGLRAVAVLAVILFHAGYGCPGGFVGVDVFFVISGYLITRLIFAELDSGSFSLAGFWERRIRRILPILTVVIAVTLALGAIHLWPDDFDGLADSALAMSLMVSNLYFWQDTGYFTGPAEYKPLLHTWSLSVEEQFYVLYPLLVLLCAGRLQPRHRAAVLAALAIPSLALNLATVGEFPAAAFYLLPPRAWELLAGGIVAVLPAPAGLARPARELLALAGLAAVLLAMFVFDRNTAFPGAAALLPVAGTAVLILATSGGVTVVAAMLAWRPLVFVGLISYSLYLWHWPLLVFARIRYADVANVELAAIVLALMLSALTWRYVETPFRRRGAGRRALVYRAALASTTVIALLSVGVAASSGMPGRAEAYGALQRDAGFDVPDAALLAGRGTPLGSPGPGTDFVVIGDSHASTLLPMLNDLAARARLSGLSLARAGRSPFGNVAGQEHIHAALLNIIESTRPSAVILVARWPNLFGRAAASRNYAENLALLEALVDAATAAGATVWVLPQVPEHALSRAAVRFQQLQALRHPGRHHAPTITRDEYAAATAAARDAFDRLQRRGARQLDISAHVFESAGPRAGQLVRGPAGMLLYWDNHHLTQSGARHLLSPLFAPLFAELAAGGAADIRKGQPRPGR
;
A
#
# COMPACT_ATOMS: atom_id res chain seq x y z
N MET A 1 -0.71 -4.80 -44.84
CA MET A 1 -0.48 -3.95 -43.64
C MET A 1 -0.72 -2.50 -44.04
N LYS A 2 -1.38 -1.68 -43.21
CA LYS A 2 -1.58 -0.25 -43.52
C LYS A 2 -0.21 0.45 -43.60
N ALA A 3 -0.02 1.32 -44.59
CA ALA A 3 1.17 2.16 -44.67
C ALA A 3 1.38 2.89 -43.32
N GLY A 4 2.58 2.75 -42.74
CA GLY A 4 2.96 3.45 -41.50
C GLY A 4 2.75 2.71 -40.16
N TYR A 5 2.31 1.45 -40.14
CA TYR A 5 2.25 0.61 -38.92
C TYR A 5 3.66 0.25 -38.41
N ARG A 6 3.86 0.27 -37.08
CA ARG A 6 5.15 0.08 -36.40
C ARG A 6 5.08 -1.10 -35.41
N PRO A 7 5.33 -2.34 -35.86
CA PRO A 7 5.25 -3.53 -34.98
C PRO A 7 6.33 -3.52 -33.89
N ASP A 8 7.48 -2.90 -34.15
CA ASP A 8 8.55 -2.72 -33.17
C ASP A 8 8.11 -1.90 -31.95
N VAL A 9 7.22 -0.91 -32.13
CA VAL A 9 6.65 -0.13 -31.02
C VAL A 9 5.69 -0.98 -30.19
N ASP A 10 4.91 -1.87 -30.82
CA ASP A 10 4.09 -2.84 -30.08
C ASP A 10 4.97 -3.84 -29.32
N GLY A 11 6.07 -4.30 -29.93
CA GLY A 11 7.07 -5.12 -29.23
C GLY A 11 7.67 -4.43 -28.01
N LEU A 12 7.98 -3.14 -28.11
CA LEU A 12 8.48 -2.36 -26.97
C LEU A 12 7.43 -2.20 -25.86
N ARG A 13 6.15 -2.03 -26.20
CA ARG A 13 5.04 -2.07 -25.21
C ARG A 13 5.00 -3.40 -24.49
N ALA A 14 5.28 -4.50 -25.17
CA ALA A 14 5.32 -5.83 -24.55
C ALA A 14 6.46 -5.95 -23.54
N VAL A 15 7.67 -5.49 -23.90
CA VAL A 15 8.81 -5.43 -22.97
C VAL A 15 8.43 -4.64 -21.71
N ALA A 16 7.82 -3.46 -21.88
CA ALA A 16 7.40 -2.60 -20.78
C ALA A 16 6.35 -3.26 -19.86
N VAL A 17 5.27 -3.84 -20.40
CA VAL A 17 4.22 -4.46 -19.56
C VAL A 17 4.72 -5.74 -18.88
N LEU A 18 5.55 -6.54 -19.55
CA LEU A 18 6.10 -7.76 -18.96
C LEU A 18 7.04 -7.42 -17.79
N ALA A 19 7.86 -6.37 -17.93
CA ALA A 19 8.71 -5.88 -16.85
C ALA A 19 7.89 -5.47 -15.62
N VAL A 20 6.82 -4.69 -15.82
CA VAL A 20 5.89 -4.29 -14.74
C VAL A 20 5.27 -5.51 -14.06
N ILE A 21 4.82 -6.50 -14.83
CA ILE A 21 4.18 -7.71 -14.28
C ILE A 21 5.16 -8.56 -13.49
N LEU A 22 6.37 -8.77 -14.01
CA LEU A 22 7.41 -9.54 -13.31
C LEU A 22 7.81 -8.87 -12.00
N PHE A 23 7.95 -7.54 -12.02
CA PHE A 23 8.18 -6.73 -10.82
C PHE A 23 7.04 -6.91 -9.82
N HIS A 24 5.80 -6.68 -10.24
CA HIS A 24 4.64 -6.78 -9.37
C HIS A 24 4.41 -8.20 -8.83
N ALA A 25 4.78 -9.24 -9.55
CA ALA A 25 4.62 -10.62 -9.10
C ALA A 25 5.80 -11.15 -8.29
N GLY A 26 6.91 -10.40 -8.19
CA GLY A 26 8.10 -10.82 -7.44
C GLY A 26 8.97 -11.87 -8.14
N TYR A 27 8.80 -12.08 -9.45
CA TYR A 27 9.56 -13.07 -10.24
C TYR A 27 10.84 -12.50 -10.90
N GLY A 28 11.22 -11.27 -10.57
CA GLY A 28 12.43 -10.61 -11.07
C GLY A 28 12.15 -9.19 -11.57
N CYS A 29 13.13 -8.60 -12.28
CA CYS A 29 13.04 -7.23 -12.80
C CYS A 29 12.78 -6.20 -11.68
N PRO A 30 13.72 -6.00 -10.73
CA PRO A 30 13.52 -5.12 -9.57
C PRO A 30 13.18 -3.67 -9.96
N GLY A 31 13.62 -3.22 -11.13
CA GLY A 31 13.32 -1.92 -11.72
C GLY A 31 12.12 -1.94 -12.68
N GLY A 32 11.32 -3.00 -12.73
CA GLY A 32 10.25 -3.17 -13.72
C GLY A 32 9.16 -2.08 -13.70
N PHE A 33 9.06 -1.32 -12.60
CA PHE A 33 8.21 -0.12 -12.51
C PHE A 33 8.54 0.93 -13.58
N VAL A 34 9.79 0.99 -14.08
CA VAL A 34 10.18 1.91 -15.18
C VAL A 34 9.45 1.62 -16.50
N GLY A 35 8.81 0.46 -16.63
CA GLY A 35 7.96 0.16 -17.77
C GLY A 35 6.83 1.18 -17.97
N VAL A 36 6.36 1.85 -16.91
CA VAL A 36 5.38 2.93 -17.00
C VAL A 36 5.95 4.14 -17.74
N ASP A 37 7.21 4.51 -17.49
CA ASP A 37 7.90 5.61 -18.16
C ASP A 37 8.12 5.32 -19.65
N VAL A 38 8.45 4.06 -19.98
CA VAL A 38 8.50 3.57 -21.37
C VAL A 38 7.13 3.73 -22.04
N PHE A 39 6.04 3.38 -21.33
CA PHE A 39 4.68 3.62 -21.82
C PHE A 39 4.39 5.10 -22.05
N PHE A 40 4.76 5.98 -21.13
CA PHE A 40 4.57 7.42 -21.27
C PHE A 40 5.25 7.98 -22.53
N VAL A 41 6.50 7.59 -22.79
CA VAL A 41 7.20 7.98 -24.04
C VAL A 41 6.50 7.44 -25.28
N ILE A 42 6.10 6.16 -25.29
CA ILE A 42 5.38 5.56 -26.43
C ILE A 42 4.04 6.27 -26.66
N SER A 43 3.31 6.56 -25.59
CA SER A 43 2.00 7.21 -25.63
C SER A 43 2.08 8.63 -26.17
N GLY A 44 3.07 9.41 -25.70
CA GLY A 44 3.41 10.70 -26.27
C GLY A 44 3.71 10.60 -27.76
N TYR A 45 4.62 9.70 -28.15
CA TYR A 45 4.99 9.50 -29.55
C TYR A 45 3.78 9.20 -30.46
N LEU A 46 2.95 8.24 -30.07
CA LEU A 46 1.81 7.79 -30.87
C LEU A 46 0.73 8.87 -31.01
N ILE A 47 0.42 9.59 -29.92
CA ILE A 47 -0.62 10.62 -29.93
C ILE A 47 -0.17 11.87 -30.64
N THR A 48 1.07 12.33 -30.43
CA THR A 48 1.63 13.47 -31.15
C THR A 48 1.69 13.22 -32.65
N ARG A 49 2.15 12.02 -33.08
CA ARG A 49 2.17 11.65 -34.50
C ARG A 49 0.77 11.62 -35.11
N LEU A 50 -0.24 11.14 -34.37
CA LEU A 50 -1.62 11.13 -34.82
C LEU A 50 -2.18 12.55 -35.00
N ILE A 51 -1.99 13.41 -34.00
CA ILE A 51 -2.51 14.79 -34.00
C ILE A 51 -1.90 15.57 -35.17
N PHE A 52 -0.57 15.58 -35.30
CA PHE A 52 0.08 16.35 -36.35
C PHE A 52 -0.20 15.80 -37.76
N ALA A 53 -0.28 14.47 -37.95
CA ALA A 53 -0.66 13.90 -39.24
C ALA A 53 -2.10 14.32 -39.66
N GLU A 54 -3.04 14.39 -38.71
CA GLU A 54 -4.40 14.86 -38.97
C GLU A 54 -4.47 16.37 -39.20
N LEU A 55 -3.65 17.16 -38.50
CA LEU A 55 -3.54 18.61 -38.72
C LEU A 55 -2.95 18.92 -40.10
N ASP A 56 -1.87 18.24 -40.47
CA ASP A 56 -1.19 18.42 -41.76
C ASP A 56 -2.07 17.99 -42.94
N SER A 57 -3.01 17.07 -42.72
CA SER A 57 -4.02 16.67 -43.71
C SER A 57 -5.34 17.45 -43.64
N GLY A 58 -5.46 18.42 -42.73
CA GLY A 58 -6.68 19.22 -42.54
C GLY A 58 -7.89 18.44 -42.02
N SER A 59 -7.68 17.24 -41.47
CA SER A 59 -8.75 16.31 -41.05
C SER A 59 -8.94 16.23 -39.53
N PHE A 60 -8.15 16.99 -38.76
CA PHE A 60 -8.17 16.93 -37.30
C PHE A 60 -9.49 17.43 -36.70
N SER A 61 -10.00 16.67 -35.74
CA SER A 61 -11.20 16.99 -34.97
C SER A 61 -10.99 16.60 -33.52
N LEU A 62 -11.18 17.55 -32.60
CA LEU A 62 -11.04 17.30 -31.17
C LEU A 62 -12.03 16.25 -30.67
N ALA A 63 -13.30 16.37 -31.08
CA ALA A 63 -14.32 15.36 -30.80
C ALA A 63 -13.96 14.00 -31.42
N GLY A 64 -13.46 13.97 -32.66
CA GLY A 64 -13.01 12.73 -33.29
C GLY A 64 -11.83 12.09 -32.56
N PHE A 65 -10.91 12.89 -32.03
CA PHE A 65 -9.76 12.44 -31.26
C PHE A 65 -10.20 11.77 -29.95
N TRP A 66 -11.02 12.45 -29.15
CA TRP A 66 -11.52 11.91 -27.87
C TRP A 66 -12.43 10.70 -28.08
N GLU A 67 -13.26 10.70 -29.13
CA GLU A 67 -14.07 9.52 -29.49
C GLU A 67 -13.20 8.27 -29.68
N ARG A 68 -12.06 8.39 -30.38
CA ARG A 68 -11.13 7.27 -30.58
C ARG A 68 -10.48 6.80 -29.29
N ARG A 69 -10.25 7.70 -28.33
CA ARG A 69 -9.71 7.36 -27.01
C ARG A 69 -10.76 6.64 -26.17
N ILE A 70 -11.96 7.19 -26.07
CA ILE A 70 -13.11 6.58 -25.39
C ILE A 70 -13.34 5.14 -25.89
N ARG A 71 -13.40 4.92 -27.20
CA ARG A 71 -13.60 3.59 -27.81
C ARG A 71 -12.49 2.58 -27.49
N ARG A 72 -11.30 3.06 -27.15
CA ARG A 72 -10.14 2.22 -26.85
C ARG A 72 -10.02 1.91 -25.36
N ILE A 73 -10.31 2.88 -24.51
CA ILE A 73 -9.99 2.87 -23.08
C ILE A 73 -11.21 2.42 -22.25
N LEU A 74 -12.34 3.13 -22.37
CA LEU A 74 -13.47 2.96 -21.47
C LEU A 74 -14.12 1.55 -21.45
N PRO A 75 -14.28 0.83 -22.58
CA PRO A 75 -14.98 -0.46 -22.55
C PRO A 75 -14.33 -1.49 -21.62
N ILE A 76 -13.03 -1.71 -21.73
CA ILE A 76 -12.33 -2.69 -20.90
C ILE A 76 -12.09 -2.15 -19.49
N LEU A 77 -11.80 -0.85 -19.33
CA LEU A 77 -11.69 -0.24 -18.01
C LEU A 77 -12.97 -0.44 -17.18
N THR A 78 -14.13 -0.25 -17.80
CA THR A 78 -15.43 -0.47 -17.15
C THR A 78 -15.60 -1.90 -16.67
N VAL A 79 -15.25 -2.88 -17.52
CA VAL A 79 -15.33 -4.31 -17.17
C VAL A 79 -14.41 -4.63 -15.99
N VAL A 80 -13.16 -4.16 -16.02
CA VAL A 80 -12.18 -4.42 -14.95
C VAL A 80 -12.63 -3.78 -13.64
N ILE A 81 -13.08 -2.52 -13.65
CA ILE A 81 -13.57 -1.86 -12.43
C ILE A 81 -14.78 -2.59 -11.87
N ALA A 82 -15.77 -2.95 -12.70
CA ALA A 82 -16.96 -3.66 -12.26
C ALA A 82 -16.63 -5.04 -11.64
N VAL A 83 -15.75 -5.82 -12.29
CA VAL A 83 -15.30 -7.11 -11.75
C VAL A 83 -14.48 -6.91 -10.47
N THR A 84 -13.64 -5.89 -10.41
CA THR A 84 -12.83 -5.58 -9.21
C THR A 84 -13.73 -5.20 -8.03
N LEU A 85 -14.77 -4.39 -8.24
CA LEU A 85 -15.76 -4.05 -7.21
C LEU A 85 -16.53 -5.30 -6.75
N ALA A 86 -16.93 -6.18 -7.67
CA ALA A 86 -17.61 -7.42 -7.33
C ALA A 86 -16.71 -8.36 -6.51
N LEU A 87 -15.44 -8.51 -6.90
CA LEU A 87 -14.45 -9.26 -6.13
C LEU A 87 -14.21 -8.61 -4.76
N GLY A 88 -14.17 -7.28 -4.69
CA GLY A 88 -14.05 -6.49 -3.47
C GLY A 88 -15.18 -6.76 -2.48
N ALA A 89 -16.44 -6.76 -2.95
CA ALA A 89 -17.60 -7.08 -2.13
C ALA A 89 -17.54 -8.50 -1.53
N ILE A 90 -16.83 -9.42 -2.18
CA ILE A 90 -16.66 -10.79 -1.71
C ILE A 90 -15.44 -10.93 -0.77
N HIS A 91 -14.31 -10.31 -1.10
CA HIS A 91 -13.01 -10.58 -0.46
C HIS A 91 -12.55 -9.49 0.52
N LEU A 92 -12.99 -8.25 0.36
CA LEU A 92 -12.50 -7.15 1.19
C LEU A 92 -13.36 -6.94 2.43
N TRP A 93 -12.66 -6.65 3.52
CA TRP A 93 -13.23 -6.09 4.74
C TRP A 93 -13.97 -4.77 4.42
N PRO A 94 -14.99 -4.36 5.19
CA PRO A 94 -15.73 -3.12 4.92
C PRO A 94 -14.85 -1.90 4.61
N ASP A 95 -13.89 -1.55 5.48
CA ASP A 95 -12.99 -0.40 5.24
C ASP A 95 -12.17 -0.52 3.95
N ASP A 96 -11.68 -1.74 3.67
CA ASP A 96 -10.85 -1.97 2.49
C ASP A 96 -11.71 -1.94 1.21
N PHE A 97 -12.99 -2.33 1.32
CA PHE A 97 -13.96 -2.21 0.23
C PHE A 97 -14.40 -0.76 -0.01
N ASP A 98 -14.49 0.03 1.07
CA ASP A 98 -14.73 1.47 1.03
C ASP A 98 -13.62 2.19 0.26
N GLY A 99 -12.35 1.94 0.63
CA GLY A 99 -11.20 2.48 -0.11
C GLY A 99 -11.12 2.00 -1.56
N LEU A 100 -11.54 0.75 -1.86
CA LEU A 100 -11.69 0.31 -3.24
C LEU A 100 -12.76 1.12 -3.99
N ALA A 101 -13.91 1.40 -3.36
CA ALA A 101 -14.97 2.20 -3.95
C ALA A 101 -14.51 3.64 -4.25
N ASP A 102 -13.77 4.25 -3.34
CA ASP A 102 -13.16 5.57 -3.52
C ASP A 102 -12.18 5.58 -4.70
N SER A 103 -11.27 4.62 -4.78
CA SER A 103 -10.33 4.52 -5.90
C SER A 103 -11.04 4.25 -7.23
N ALA A 104 -12.13 3.48 -7.24
CA ALA A 104 -12.97 3.26 -8.41
C ALA A 104 -13.73 4.54 -8.83
N LEU A 105 -14.23 5.33 -7.87
CA LEU A 105 -14.84 6.63 -8.14
C LEU A 105 -13.81 7.60 -8.72
N ALA A 106 -12.65 7.72 -8.09
CA ALA A 106 -11.57 8.56 -8.56
C ALA A 106 -11.11 8.15 -9.96
N MET A 107 -11.01 6.84 -10.25
CA MET A 107 -10.68 6.37 -11.59
C MET A 107 -11.79 6.65 -12.61
N SER A 108 -13.08 6.55 -12.23
CA SER A 108 -14.20 6.91 -13.10
C SER A 108 -14.16 8.38 -13.55
N LEU A 109 -13.64 9.25 -12.69
CA LEU A 109 -13.40 10.67 -12.93
C LEU A 109 -12.02 10.98 -13.54
N MET A 110 -11.20 9.95 -13.82
CA MET A 110 -9.83 10.05 -14.35
C MET A 110 -8.87 10.85 -13.44
N VAL A 111 -9.06 10.76 -12.12
CA VAL A 111 -8.25 11.44 -11.09
C VAL A 111 -7.71 10.48 -10.02
N SER A 112 -7.62 9.18 -10.32
CA SER A 112 -7.10 8.20 -9.36
C SER A 112 -5.67 8.50 -8.92
N ASN A 113 -4.89 9.19 -9.76
CA ASN A 113 -3.56 9.66 -9.38
C ASN A 113 -3.57 10.73 -8.28
N LEU A 114 -4.58 11.61 -8.26
CA LEU A 114 -4.75 12.59 -7.17
C LEU A 114 -5.17 11.91 -5.89
N TYR A 115 -6.07 10.92 -5.99
CA TYR A 115 -6.47 10.09 -4.85
C TYR A 115 -5.26 9.37 -4.25
N PHE A 116 -4.48 8.64 -5.05
CA PHE A 116 -3.31 7.90 -4.55
C PHE A 116 -2.14 8.80 -4.13
N TRP A 117 -2.08 10.04 -4.61
CA TRP A 117 -1.16 11.05 -4.09
C TRP A 117 -1.52 11.47 -2.66
N GLN A 118 -2.81 11.62 -2.35
CA GLN A 118 -3.28 12.00 -1.01
C GLN A 118 -3.35 10.80 -0.06
N ASP A 119 -3.57 9.61 -0.61
CA ASP A 119 -3.65 8.33 0.10
C ASP A 119 -2.26 7.70 0.32
N THR A 120 -1.32 8.55 0.81
CA THR A 120 0.01 8.16 1.27
C THR A 120 0.19 8.47 2.74
N GLY A 121 0.51 7.47 3.57
CA GLY A 121 0.80 7.69 4.99
C GLY A 121 0.77 6.41 5.83
N TYR A 122 1.15 6.54 7.11
CA TYR A 122 1.24 5.41 8.06
C TYR A 122 -0.07 4.61 8.20
N PHE A 123 -1.22 5.30 8.13
CA PHE A 123 -2.55 4.70 8.26
C PHE A 123 -3.12 4.16 6.94
N THR A 124 -2.49 4.48 5.82
CA THR A 124 -2.88 3.96 4.51
C THR A 124 -2.30 2.55 4.40
N GLY A 125 -3.16 1.54 4.23
CA GLY A 125 -2.71 0.14 4.13
C GLY A 125 -1.66 -0.05 3.02
N PRO A 126 -0.88 -1.15 3.04
CA PRO A 126 0.21 -1.32 2.08
C PRO A 126 -0.31 -1.24 0.63
N ALA A 127 0.42 -0.49 -0.20
CA ALA A 127 0.09 -0.22 -1.60
C ALA A 127 -0.19 -1.52 -2.40
N GLU A 128 0.52 -2.60 -2.09
CA GLU A 128 0.40 -3.93 -2.71
C GLU A 128 -0.95 -4.64 -2.47
N TYR A 129 -1.80 -4.13 -1.58
CA TYR A 129 -3.14 -4.66 -1.33
C TYR A 129 -4.27 -3.76 -1.85
N LYS A 130 -3.95 -2.65 -2.54
CA LYS A 130 -4.94 -1.73 -3.13
C LYS A 130 -5.30 -2.19 -4.55
N PRO A 131 -6.49 -2.76 -4.83
CA PRO A 131 -6.76 -3.48 -6.09
C PRO A 131 -6.72 -2.62 -7.34
N LEU A 132 -6.95 -1.30 -7.23
CA LEU A 132 -6.92 -0.36 -8.35
C LEU A 132 -5.71 0.57 -8.33
N LEU A 133 -4.69 0.32 -7.50
CA LEU A 133 -3.54 1.23 -7.39
C LEU A 133 -2.92 1.58 -8.74
N HIS A 134 -2.60 0.58 -9.56
CA HIS A 134 -2.00 0.74 -10.88
C HIS A 134 -2.74 1.71 -11.83
N THR A 135 -3.99 2.08 -11.57
CA THR A 135 -4.73 3.02 -12.44
C THR A 135 -4.26 4.47 -12.31
N TRP A 136 -3.41 4.80 -11.33
CA TRP A 136 -2.82 6.14 -11.19
C TRP A 136 -2.13 6.58 -12.49
N SER A 137 -1.34 5.70 -13.10
CA SER A 137 -0.56 6.01 -14.30
C SER A 137 -1.48 6.27 -15.50
N LEU A 138 -2.59 5.53 -15.58
CA LEU A 138 -3.61 5.70 -16.57
C LEU A 138 -4.32 7.05 -16.41
N SER A 139 -4.61 7.49 -15.18
CA SER A 139 -5.18 8.84 -14.96
C SER A 139 -4.23 9.95 -15.41
N VAL A 140 -2.92 9.83 -15.15
CA VAL A 140 -1.91 10.77 -15.67
C VAL A 140 -1.94 10.81 -17.20
N GLU A 141 -1.95 9.65 -17.85
CA GLU A 141 -1.99 9.52 -19.30
C GLU A 141 -3.28 10.10 -19.91
N GLU A 142 -4.45 9.82 -19.32
CA GLU A 142 -5.73 10.35 -19.80
C GLU A 142 -5.85 11.87 -19.57
N GLN A 143 -5.37 12.40 -18.45
CA GLN A 143 -5.29 13.85 -18.21
C GLN A 143 -4.42 14.51 -19.30
N PHE A 144 -3.28 13.90 -19.63
CA PHE A 144 -2.48 14.34 -20.76
C PHE A 144 -3.27 14.29 -22.07
N TYR A 145 -4.04 13.23 -22.37
CA TYR A 145 -4.85 13.15 -23.59
C TYR A 145 -5.99 14.16 -23.68
N VAL A 146 -6.52 14.61 -22.56
CA VAL A 146 -7.51 15.69 -22.54
C VAL A 146 -6.85 17.04 -22.84
N LEU A 147 -5.72 17.34 -22.18
CA LEU A 147 -5.07 18.66 -22.25
C LEU A 147 -4.16 18.83 -23.48
N TYR A 148 -3.43 17.80 -23.86
CA TYR A 148 -2.40 17.84 -24.90
C TYR A 148 -2.89 18.30 -26.28
N PRO A 149 -4.02 17.79 -26.85
CA PRO A 149 -4.48 18.28 -28.15
C PRO A 149 -4.83 19.77 -28.12
N LEU A 150 -5.32 20.30 -26.99
CA LEU A 150 -5.58 21.75 -26.83
C LEU A 150 -4.28 22.54 -26.84
N LEU A 151 -3.27 22.08 -26.09
CA LEU A 151 -1.94 22.69 -26.05
C LEU A 151 -1.27 22.67 -27.42
N VAL A 152 -1.34 21.54 -28.14
CA VAL A 152 -0.80 21.43 -29.49
C VAL A 152 -1.50 22.39 -30.44
N LEU A 153 -2.84 22.46 -30.42
CA LEU A 153 -3.59 23.40 -31.27
C LEU A 153 -3.21 24.87 -31.00
N LEU A 154 -3.04 25.23 -29.73
CA LEU A 154 -2.71 26.60 -29.31
C LEU A 154 -1.27 26.99 -29.65
N CYS A 155 -0.31 26.10 -29.36
CA CYS A 155 1.11 26.44 -29.34
C CYS A 155 1.88 25.95 -30.57
N ALA A 156 1.41 24.90 -31.26
CA ALA A 156 2.19 24.20 -32.28
C ALA A 156 1.43 23.86 -33.57
N GLY A 157 0.10 23.95 -33.58
CA GLY A 157 -0.74 23.46 -34.68
C GLY A 157 -0.55 24.22 -35.98
N ARG A 158 -0.17 25.50 -35.90
CA ARG A 158 0.15 26.35 -37.08
C ARG A 158 1.64 26.45 -37.37
N LEU A 159 2.48 25.83 -36.55
CA LEU A 159 3.93 25.92 -36.71
C LEU A 159 4.42 24.98 -37.80
N GLN A 160 5.46 25.44 -38.50
CA GLN A 160 6.25 24.58 -39.40
C GLN A 160 6.82 23.39 -38.60
N PRO A 161 6.97 22.20 -39.22
CA PRO A 161 7.44 20.99 -38.54
C PRO A 161 8.70 21.19 -37.71
N ARG A 162 9.67 21.97 -38.21
CA ARG A 162 10.94 22.29 -37.53
C ARG A 162 10.78 23.00 -36.17
N HIS A 163 9.70 23.75 -35.96
CA HIS A 163 9.49 24.50 -34.71
C HIS A 163 8.64 23.74 -33.69
N ARG A 164 7.94 22.66 -34.10
CA ARG A 164 7.10 21.85 -33.20
C ARG A 164 7.94 21.22 -32.08
N ALA A 165 9.13 20.71 -32.40
CA ALA A 165 10.03 20.13 -31.42
C ALA A 165 10.47 21.15 -30.35
N ALA A 166 10.77 22.39 -30.75
CA ALA A 166 11.19 23.44 -29.83
C ALA A 166 10.09 23.81 -28.82
N VAL A 167 8.83 23.91 -29.27
CA VAL A 167 7.69 24.16 -28.38
C VAL A 167 7.48 23.00 -27.41
N LEU A 168 7.53 21.76 -27.88
CA LEU A 168 7.40 20.59 -27.00
C LEU A 168 8.55 20.52 -25.98
N ALA A 169 9.77 20.87 -26.38
CA ALA A 169 10.90 20.98 -25.47
C ALA A 169 10.72 22.09 -24.44
N ALA A 170 10.18 23.25 -24.84
CA ALA A 170 9.87 24.35 -23.93
C ALA A 170 8.81 23.99 -22.87
N LEU A 171 7.94 23.01 -23.16
CA LEU A 171 7.01 22.44 -22.17
C LEU A 171 7.64 21.31 -21.34
N ALA A 172 8.53 20.52 -21.93
CA ALA A 172 9.16 19.38 -21.27
C ALA A 172 10.18 19.82 -20.22
N ILE A 173 10.99 20.85 -20.51
CA ILE A 173 12.05 21.32 -19.61
C ILE A 173 11.50 21.77 -18.24
N PRO A 174 10.46 22.62 -18.15
CA PRO A 174 9.88 22.98 -16.86
C PRO A 174 9.29 21.79 -16.11
N SER A 175 8.67 20.85 -16.81
CA SER A 175 8.13 19.63 -16.20
C SER A 175 9.23 18.74 -15.60
N LEU A 176 10.34 18.55 -16.32
CA LEU A 176 11.52 17.84 -15.80
C LEU A 176 12.15 18.58 -14.61
N ALA A 177 12.30 19.91 -14.71
CA ALA A 177 12.83 20.71 -13.61
C ALA A 177 11.97 20.58 -12.34
N LEU A 178 10.64 20.58 -12.49
CA LEU A 178 9.70 20.34 -11.40
C LEU A 178 9.86 18.93 -10.81
N ASN A 179 10.07 17.91 -11.64
CA ASN A 179 10.35 16.55 -11.18
C ASN A 179 11.60 16.48 -10.31
N LEU A 180 12.71 17.06 -10.79
CA LEU A 180 13.98 17.10 -10.07
C LEU A 180 13.88 17.88 -8.76
N ALA A 181 13.10 18.97 -8.74
CA ALA A 181 12.89 19.76 -7.54
C ALA A 181 12.00 19.07 -6.49
N THR A 182 11.08 18.20 -6.90
CA THR A 182 10.08 17.59 -6.00
C THR A 182 10.43 16.18 -5.54
N VAL A 183 11.26 15.43 -6.25
CA VAL A 183 11.55 14.00 -5.94
C VAL A 183 12.15 13.79 -4.55
N GLY A 184 12.91 14.76 -4.02
CA GLY A 184 13.53 14.67 -2.70
C GLY A 184 12.55 14.98 -1.55
N GLU A 185 11.89 16.13 -1.61
CA GLU A 185 11.03 16.63 -0.52
C GLU A 185 9.57 16.14 -0.61
N PHE A 186 9.06 15.95 -1.82
CA PHE A 186 7.66 15.59 -2.10
C PHE A 186 7.58 14.37 -3.04
N PRO A 187 8.15 13.21 -2.67
CA PRO A 187 8.28 12.04 -3.55
C PRO A 187 6.94 11.53 -4.10
N ALA A 188 5.88 11.54 -3.27
CA ALA A 188 4.54 11.15 -3.71
C ALA A 188 3.99 12.09 -4.80
N ALA A 189 4.22 13.40 -4.68
CA ALA A 189 3.80 14.38 -5.69
C ALA A 189 4.58 14.20 -7.00
N ALA A 190 5.91 14.01 -6.90
CA ALA A 190 6.77 13.76 -8.05
C ALA A 190 6.40 12.48 -8.82
N PHE A 191 5.88 11.46 -8.12
CA PHE A 191 5.50 10.18 -8.68
C PHE A 191 4.10 10.18 -9.31
N TYR A 192 3.08 10.67 -8.59
CA TYR A 192 1.67 10.53 -9.00
C TYR A 192 1.13 11.69 -9.86
N LEU A 193 1.70 12.90 -9.77
CA LEU A 193 1.10 14.06 -10.44
C LEU A 193 1.55 14.19 -11.90
N LEU A 194 0.64 14.70 -12.75
CA LEU A 194 0.94 14.95 -14.15
C LEU A 194 2.04 16.03 -14.35
N PRO A 195 2.03 17.20 -13.69
CA PRO A 195 2.99 18.26 -14.01
C PRO A 195 4.47 17.84 -13.87
N PRO A 196 4.90 17.10 -12.82
CA PRO A 196 6.25 16.55 -12.74
C PRO A 196 6.53 15.39 -13.72
N ARG A 197 5.52 14.69 -14.24
CA ARG A 197 5.68 13.50 -15.11
C ARG A 197 5.48 13.80 -16.61
N ALA A 198 4.92 14.97 -16.94
CA ALA A 198 4.53 15.32 -18.31
C ALA A 198 5.72 15.34 -19.30
N TRP A 199 6.94 15.61 -18.84
CA TRP A 199 8.15 15.61 -19.67
C TRP A 199 8.42 14.26 -20.34
N GLU A 200 8.01 13.14 -19.73
CA GLU A 200 8.18 11.78 -20.26
C GLU A 200 7.30 11.57 -21.51
N LEU A 201 6.04 11.99 -21.42
CA LEU A 201 5.10 12.02 -22.54
C LEU A 201 5.58 13.01 -23.63
N LEU A 202 6.03 14.19 -23.22
CA LEU A 202 6.52 15.21 -24.15
C LEU A 202 7.81 14.78 -24.87
N ALA A 203 8.69 13.99 -24.23
CA ALA A 203 9.87 13.41 -24.87
C ALA A 203 9.48 12.51 -26.05
N GLY A 204 8.45 11.67 -25.86
CA GLY A 204 7.83 10.91 -26.95
C GLY A 204 7.28 11.79 -28.06
N GLY A 205 6.59 12.87 -27.68
CA GLY A 205 6.06 13.86 -28.61
C GLY A 205 7.14 14.57 -29.43
N ILE A 206 8.28 14.91 -28.83
CA ILE A 206 9.44 15.49 -29.51
C ILE A 206 9.95 14.51 -30.58
N VAL A 207 10.14 13.24 -30.22
CA VAL A 207 10.57 12.20 -31.17
C VAL A 207 9.58 12.05 -32.34
N ALA A 208 8.29 12.24 -32.11
CA ALA A 208 7.27 12.13 -33.15
C ALA A 208 7.33 13.22 -34.23
N VAL A 209 7.86 14.40 -33.90
CA VAL A 209 7.93 15.56 -34.83
C VAL A 209 9.33 15.78 -35.40
N LEU A 210 10.35 15.13 -34.81
CA LEU A 210 11.68 15.14 -35.39
C LEU A 210 11.69 14.39 -36.73
N PRO A 211 12.42 14.89 -37.74
CA PRO A 211 12.58 14.16 -38.98
C PRO A 211 13.22 12.80 -38.70
N ALA A 212 12.78 11.78 -39.42
CA ALA A 212 13.46 10.48 -39.37
C ALA A 212 14.94 10.69 -39.72
N PRO A 213 15.87 9.97 -39.06
CA PRO A 213 17.30 10.11 -39.29
C PRO A 213 17.73 9.48 -40.62
N ALA A 214 17.20 9.99 -41.75
CA ALA A 214 17.38 9.44 -43.09
C ALA A 214 18.84 9.54 -43.59
N GLY A 215 19.62 10.48 -43.07
CA GLY A 215 21.05 10.64 -43.36
C GLY A 215 21.99 9.83 -42.47
N LEU A 216 21.48 9.14 -41.43
CA LEU A 216 22.33 8.32 -40.55
C LEU A 216 22.62 6.97 -41.22
N ALA A 217 23.91 6.64 -41.34
CA ALA A 217 24.36 5.36 -41.84
C ALA A 217 23.79 4.21 -40.99
N ARG A 218 23.50 3.07 -41.64
CA ARG A 218 22.90 1.90 -40.98
C ARG A 218 23.64 1.49 -39.69
N PRO A 219 24.99 1.40 -39.63
CA PRO A 219 25.69 1.02 -38.41
C PRO A 219 25.42 1.95 -37.23
N ALA A 220 25.33 3.27 -37.47
CA ALA A 220 25.00 4.24 -36.43
C ALA A 220 23.57 4.03 -35.91
N ARG A 221 22.63 3.72 -36.80
CA ARG A 221 21.24 3.41 -36.42
C ARG A 221 21.12 2.12 -35.61
N GLU A 222 21.89 1.09 -35.98
CA GLU A 222 21.97 -0.16 -35.20
C GLU A 222 22.54 0.10 -33.81
N LEU A 223 23.64 0.86 -33.71
CA LEU A 223 24.26 1.22 -32.44
C LEU A 223 23.31 2.03 -31.55
N LEU A 224 22.62 3.02 -32.10
CA LEU A 224 21.63 3.81 -31.36
C LEU A 224 20.43 2.97 -30.91
N ALA A 225 19.92 2.08 -31.76
CA ALA A 225 18.83 1.18 -31.39
C ALA A 225 19.25 0.21 -30.28
N LEU A 226 20.47 -0.36 -30.36
CA LEU A 226 21.02 -1.22 -29.33
C LEU A 226 21.25 -0.45 -28.02
N ALA A 227 21.84 0.74 -28.08
CA ALA A 227 22.06 1.58 -26.91
C ALA A 227 20.74 1.98 -26.24
N GLY A 228 19.72 2.34 -27.02
CA GLY A 228 18.40 2.68 -26.50
C GLY A 228 17.72 1.50 -25.80
N LEU A 229 17.74 0.31 -26.41
CA LEU A 229 17.22 -0.90 -25.78
C LEU A 229 18.03 -1.28 -24.52
N ALA A 230 19.37 -1.22 -24.60
CA ALA A 230 20.25 -1.53 -23.49
C ALA A 230 20.01 -0.59 -22.29
N ALA A 231 19.79 0.71 -22.53
CA ALA A 231 19.45 1.67 -21.46
C ALA A 231 18.11 1.32 -20.76
N VAL A 232 17.09 0.94 -21.54
CA VAL A 232 15.79 0.50 -20.98
C VAL A 232 15.96 -0.77 -20.14
N LEU A 233 16.66 -1.78 -20.67
CA LEU A 233 16.90 -3.03 -19.94
C LEU A 233 17.79 -2.81 -18.70
N LEU A 234 18.80 -1.94 -18.80
CA LEU A 234 19.65 -1.58 -17.66
C LEU A 234 18.81 -0.99 -16.53
N ALA A 235 17.94 -0.02 -16.82
CA ALA A 235 17.03 0.53 -15.82
C ALA A 235 16.12 -0.56 -15.19
N MET A 236 15.58 -1.46 -16.01
CA MET A 236 14.69 -2.55 -15.57
C MET A 236 15.35 -3.57 -14.62
N PHE A 237 16.65 -3.84 -14.80
CA PHE A 237 17.36 -4.87 -14.04
C PHE A 237 18.29 -4.33 -12.95
N VAL A 238 18.70 -3.06 -13.03
CA VAL A 238 19.63 -2.44 -12.05
C VAL A 238 18.90 -1.58 -11.03
N PHE A 239 17.82 -0.88 -11.40
CA PHE A 239 17.07 -0.09 -10.43
C PHE A 239 16.31 -1.00 -9.46
N ASP A 240 16.04 -0.47 -8.28
CA ASP A 240 15.35 -1.16 -7.20
C ASP A 240 14.55 -0.17 -6.34
N ARG A 241 13.96 -0.67 -5.25
CA ARG A 241 13.20 0.14 -4.28
C ARG A 241 14.00 1.24 -3.57
N ASN A 242 15.33 1.19 -3.60
CA ASN A 242 16.20 2.19 -2.97
C ASN A 242 16.61 3.29 -3.95
N THR A 243 16.31 3.11 -5.23
CA THR A 243 16.56 4.11 -6.26
C THR A 243 15.60 5.28 -6.05
N ALA A 244 16.13 6.49 -5.86
CA ALA A 244 15.32 7.70 -5.79
C ALA A 244 14.63 7.93 -7.15
N PHE A 245 13.34 7.63 -7.21
CA PHE A 245 12.57 7.57 -8.45
C PHE A 245 11.27 8.41 -8.34
N PRO A 246 10.87 9.18 -9.37
CA PRO A 246 11.47 9.27 -10.71
C PRO A 246 12.80 10.04 -10.74
N GLY A 247 12.78 11.36 -10.60
CA GLY A 247 13.99 12.20 -10.58
C GLY A 247 14.90 12.00 -11.78
N ALA A 248 16.20 12.14 -11.55
CA ALA A 248 17.22 11.94 -12.57
C ALA A 248 17.30 10.48 -13.07
N ALA A 249 16.90 9.50 -12.24
CA ALA A 249 16.95 8.08 -12.61
C ALA A 249 16.02 7.78 -13.80
N ALA A 250 14.86 8.46 -13.89
CA ALA A 250 13.92 8.32 -15.00
C ALA A 250 14.48 8.79 -16.36
N LEU A 251 15.55 9.61 -16.39
CA LEU A 251 16.21 10.01 -17.65
C LEU A 251 16.71 8.81 -18.45
N LEU A 252 17.22 7.77 -17.78
CA LEU A 252 17.79 6.61 -18.46
C LEU A 252 16.75 5.82 -19.28
N PRO A 253 15.63 5.33 -18.71
CA PRO A 253 14.61 4.63 -19.48
C PRO A 253 13.90 5.55 -20.47
N VAL A 254 13.71 6.83 -20.16
CA VAL A 254 13.02 7.79 -21.04
C VAL A 254 13.88 8.14 -22.27
N ALA A 255 15.14 8.52 -22.06
CA ALA A 255 16.06 8.79 -23.15
C ALA A 255 16.36 7.53 -23.97
N GLY A 256 16.54 6.38 -23.30
CA GLY A 256 16.71 5.09 -23.97
C GLY A 256 15.54 4.75 -24.90
N THR A 257 14.31 4.92 -24.43
CA THR A 257 13.09 4.73 -25.23
C THR A 257 13.01 5.71 -26.39
N ALA A 258 13.27 6.99 -26.14
CA ALA A 258 13.25 8.04 -27.16
C ALA A 258 14.27 7.78 -28.28
N VAL A 259 15.51 7.45 -27.93
CA VAL A 259 16.60 7.11 -28.87
C VAL A 259 16.24 5.85 -29.66
N LEU A 260 15.71 4.82 -29.01
CA LEU A 260 15.28 3.58 -29.67
C LEU A 260 14.20 3.86 -30.72
N ILE A 261 13.15 4.60 -30.38
CA ILE A 261 12.06 4.95 -31.32
C ILE A 261 12.60 5.79 -32.49
N LEU A 262 13.49 6.76 -32.22
CA LEU A 262 14.08 7.60 -33.26
C LEU A 262 14.95 6.77 -34.23
N ALA A 263 15.86 5.94 -33.70
CA ALA A 263 16.78 5.13 -34.49
C ALA A 263 16.06 4.15 -35.43
N THR A 264 14.95 3.56 -34.93
CA THR A 264 14.10 2.61 -35.67
C THR A 264 13.12 3.30 -36.63
N SER A 265 12.96 4.62 -36.55
CA SER A 265 12.12 5.38 -37.49
C SER A 265 12.77 5.59 -38.86
N GLY A 266 14.10 5.52 -38.96
CA GLY A 266 14.85 5.67 -40.22
C GLY A 266 14.96 4.42 -41.09
N GLY A 267 14.28 3.30 -40.73
CA GLY A 267 14.34 2.01 -41.42
C GLY A 267 14.41 0.81 -40.45
N VAL A 268 14.47 -0.42 -40.97
CA VAL A 268 14.49 -1.62 -40.11
C VAL A 268 15.91 -1.89 -39.58
N THR A 269 16.08 -1.85 -38.25
CA THR A 269 17.28 -2.31 -37.53
C THR A 269 17.11 -3.74 -37.03
N VAL A 270 18.18 -4.39 -36.58
CA VAL A 270 18.11 -5.73 -35.95
C VAL A 270 17.22 -5.69 -34.72
N VAL A 271 17.39 -4.69 -33.86
CA VAL A 271 16.55 -4.49 -32.68
C VAL A 271 15.07 -4.32 -33.07
N ALA A 272 14.77 -3.53 -34.11
CA ALA A 272 13.39 -3.38 -34.58
C ALA A 272 12.81 -4.71 -35.07
N ALA A 273 13.60 -5.52 -35.78
CA ALA A 273 13.18 -6.84 -36.26
C ALA A 273 12.91 -7.82 -35.10
N MET A 274 13.75 -7.79 -34.05
CA MET A 274 13.54 -8.58 -32.83
C MET A 274 12.26 -8.15 -32.11
N LEU A 275 12.04 -6.85 -31.95
CA LEU A 275 10.84 -6.32 -31.32
C LEU A 275 9.57 -6.60 -32.14
N ALA A 276 9.70 -6.70 -33.47
CA ALA A 276 8.60 -7.05 -34.37
C ALA A 276 8.25 -8.55 -34.38
N TRP A 277 8.84 -9.36 -33.50
CA TRP A 277 8.51 -10.78 -33.36
C TRP A 277 7.04 -10.97 -32.97
N ARG A 278 6.31 -11.83 -33.70
CA ARG A 278 4.84 -11.93 -33.63
C ARG A 278 4.28 -12.17 -32.22
N PRO A 279 4.84 -13.07 -31.39
CA PRO A 279 4.40 -13.23 -30.00
C PRO A 279 4.57 -11.97 -29.17
N LEU A 280 5.70 -11.27 -29.31
CA LEU A 280 5.97 -10.04 -28.60
C LEU A 280 5.00 -8.93 -29.04
N VAL A 281 4.79 -8.79 -30.35
CA VAL A 281 3.78 -7.88 -30.90
C VAL A 281 2.38 -8.19 -30.36
N PHE A 282 2.01 -9.47 -30.26
CA PHE A 282 0.71 -9.87 -29.69
C PHE A 282 0.55 -9.42 -28.23
N VAL A 283 1.57 -9.64 -27.40
CA VAL A 283 1.58 -9.12 -26.02
C VAL A 283 1.46 -7.59 -26.02
N GLY A 284 2.15 -6.92 -26.95
CA GLY A 284 2.05 -5.48 -27.16
C GLY A 284 0.65 -4.98 -27.52
N LEU A 285 -0.07 -5.74 -28.36
CA LEU A 285 -1.44 -5.44 -28.77
C LEU A 285 -2.45 -5.57 -27.63
N ILE A 286 -2.25 -6.55 -26.74
CA ILE A 286 -3.10 -6.76 -25.56
C ILE A 286 -2.60 -5.99 -24.33
N SER A 287 -1.50 -5.25 -24.43
CA SER A 287 -0.77 -4.69 -23.28
C SER A 287 -1.62 -3.81 -22.37
N TYR A 288 -2.61 -3.12 -22.94
CA TYR A 288 -3.54 -2.29 -22.19
C TYR A 288 -4.50 -3.12 -21.32
N SER A 289 -5.16 -4.13 -21.92
CA SER A 289 -6.01 -5.07 -21.17
C SER A 289 -5.18 -5.83 -20.12
N LEU A 290 -3.96 -6.21 -20.47
CA LEU A 290 -3.03 -6.91 -19.58
C LEU A 290 -2.59 -6.05 -18.39
N TYR A 291 -2.29 -4.78 -18.64
CA TYR A 291 -2.00 -3.82 -17.58
C TYR A 291 -3.21 -3.63 -16.64
N LEU A 292 -4.45 -3.66 -17.13
CA LEU A 292 -5.62 -3.55 -16.26
C LEU A 292 -5.91 -4.82 -15.44
N TRP A 293 -5.77 -6.00 -16.03
CA TRP A 293 -6.12 -7.25 -15.35
C TRP A 293 -5.06 -7.73 -14.36
N HIS A 294 -3.77 -7.52 -14.66
CA HIS A 294 -2.70 -8.16 -13.87
C HIS A 294 -2.74 -7.76 -12.39
N TRP A 295 -2.96 -6.47 -12.10
CA TRP A 295 -2.82 -5.96 -10.74
C TRP A 295 -3.98 -6.38 -9.82
N PRO A 296 -5.27 -6.15 -10.14
CA PRO A 296 -6.36 -6.62 -9.29
C PRO A 296 -6.29 -8.13 -9.04
N LEU A 297 -5.94 -8.92 -10.05
CA LEU A 297 -5.82 -10.37 -9.91
C LEU A 297 -4.68 -10.77 -8.96
N LEU A 298 -3.52 -10.13 -9.07
CA LEU A 298 -2.40 -10.35 -8.14
C LEU A 298 -2.79 -9.94 -6.71
N VAL A 299 -3.44 -8.79 -6.55
CA VAL A 299 -3.90 -8.30 -5.23
C VAL A 299 -4.87 -9.28 -4.59
N PHE A 300 -5.93 -9.71 -5.29
CA PHE A 300 -6.88 -10.66 -4.73
C PHE A 300 -6.28 -12.05 -4.50
N ALA A 301 -5.35 -12.49 -5.35
CA ALA A 301 -4.61 -13.74 -5.15
C ALA A 301 -3.83 -13.70 -3.82
N ARG A 302 -3.10 -12.61 -3.55
CA ARG A 302 -2.36 -12.42 -2.30
C ARG A 302 -3.28 -12.36 -1.09
N ILE A 303 -4.40 -11.66 -1.19
CA ILE A 303 -5.37 -11.56 -0.09
C ILE A 303 -5.95 -12.93 0.25
N ARG A 304 -6.29 -13.73 -0.76
CA ARG A 304 -6.97 -15.02 -0.53
C ARG A 304 -6.03 -16.19 -0.25
N TYR A 305 -4.83 -16.19 -0.83
CA TYR A 305 -3.94 -17.34 -0.88
C TYR A 305 -2.50 -17.00 -0.46
N ALA A 306 -2.33 -16.07 0.49
CA ALA A 306 -1.03 -15.58 0.96
C ALA A 306 0.04 -16.66 1.25
N ASP A 307 -0.37 -17.86 1.69
CA ASP A 307 0.53 -18.95 2.05
C ASP A 307 0.75 -19.98 0.91
N VAL A 308 0.13 -19.78 -0.25
CA VAL A 308 0.18 -20.73 -1.37
C VAL A 308 1.26 -20.31 -2.36
N ALA A 309 2.29 -21.15 -2.46
CA ALA A 309 3.36 -20.94 -3.43
C ALA A 309 2.83 -20.87 -4.87
N ASN A 310 3.38 -19.96 -5.66
CA ASN A 310 3.11 -19.77 -7.09
C ASN A 310 1.71 -19.27 -7.45
N VAL A 311 0.92 -18.76 -6.50
CA VAL A 311 -0.42 -18.23 -6.81
C VAL A 311 -0.35 -17.01 -7.74
N GLU A 312 0.71 -16.22 -7.66
CA GLU A 312 0.97 -15.08 -8.54
C GLU A 312 1.13 -15.52 -9.99
N LEU A 313 1.75 -16.69 -10.24
CA LEU A 313 1.89 -17.20 -11.60
C LEU A 313 0.53 -17.58 -12.18
N ALA A 314 -0.33 -18.23 -11.39
CA ALA A 314 -1.71 -18.52 -11.80
C ALA A 314 -2.49 -17.23 -12.08
N ALA A 315 -2.30 -16.18 -11.27
CA ALA A 315 -2.90 -14.87 -11.50
C ALA A 315 -2.39 -14.21 -12.80
N ILE A 316 -1.10 -14.32 -13.13
CA ILE A 316 -0.53 -13.83 -14.40
C ILE A 316 -1.13 -14.58 -15.59
N VAL A 317 -1.19 -15.92 -15.52
CA VAL A 317 -1.75 -16.75 -16.60
C VAL A 317 -3.22 -16.38 -16.82
N LEU A 318 -3.99 -16.23 -15.73
CA LEU A 318 -5.37 -15.77 -15.81
C LEU A 318 -5.46 -14.36 -16.39
N ALA A 319 -4.58 -13.44 -16.01
CA ALA A 319 -4.52 -12.09 -16.55
C ALA A 319 -4.25 -12.11 -18.06
N LEU A 320 -3.32 -12.94 -18.55
CA LEU A 320 -3.04 -13.10 -19.99
C LEU A 320 -4.25 -13.66 -20.74
N MET A 321 -4.92 -14.68 -20.19
CA MET A 321 -6.12 -15.27 -20.77
C MET A 321 -7.26 -14.24 -20.86
N LEU A 322 -7.60 -13.60 -19.74
CA LEU A 322 -8.63 -12.57 -19.71
C LEU A 322 -8.29 -11.40 -20.63
N SER A 323 -7.02 -10.98 -20.69
CA SER A 323 -6.59 -9.90 -21.58
C SER A 323 -6.75 -10.24 -23.04
N ALA A 324 -6.41 -11.46 -23.45
CA ALA A 324 -6.63 -11.90 -24.82
C ALA A 324 -8.13 -11.94 -25.16
N LEU A 325 -8.96 -12.46 -24.25
CA LEU A 325 -10.41 -12.55 -24.42
C LEU A 325 -11.04 -11.14 -24.49
N THR A 326 -10.74 -10.27 -23.52
CA THR A 326 -11.32 -8.93 -23.48
C THR A 326 -10.78 -8.04 -24.58
N TRP A 327 -9.51 -8.18 -24.98
CA TRP A 327 -9.00 -7.50 -26.16
C TRP A 327 -9.78 -7.90 -27.42
N ARG A 328 -10.07 -9.19 -27.59
CA ARG A 328 -10.76 -9.71 -28.77
C ARG A 328 -12.25 -9.38 -28.79
N TYR A 329 -12.95 -9.53 -27.66
CA TYR A 329 -14.41 -9.49 -27.58
C TYR A 329 -14.97 -8.20 -26.97
N VAL A 330 -14.17 -7.42 -26.26
CA VAL A 330 -14.57 -6.12 -25.69
C VAL A 330 -13.86 -5.01 -26.46
N GLU A 331 -12.54 -4.91 -26.38
CA GLU A 331 -11.80 -3.77 -26.94
C GLU A 331 -11.90 -3.68 -28.48
N THR A 332 -11.63 -4.77 -29.20
CA THR A 332 -11.56 -4.78 -30.67
C THR A 332 -12.89 -4.39 -31.34
N PRO A 333 -14.07 -4.88 -30.90
CA PRO A 333 -15.36 -4.47 -31.47
C PRO A 333 -15.59 -2.96 -31.40
N PHE A 334 -15.33 -2.31 -30.25
CA PHE A 334 -15.54 -0.87 -30.10
C PHE A 334 -14.53 -0.01 -30.90
N ARG A 335 -13.35 -0.57 -31.21
CA ARG A 335 -12.30 0.08 -32.02
C ARG A 335 -12.55 0.06 -33.53
N ARG A 336 -13.44 -0.79 -34.06
CA ARG A 336 -13.70 -0.86 -35.51
C ARG A 336 -14.40 0.42 -35.99
N ARG A 337 -13.92 0.98 -37.11
CA ARG A 337 -14.52 2.17 -37.75
C ARG A 337 -15.97 1.83 -38.14
N GLY A 338 -16.93 2.69 -37.78
CA GLY A 338 -18.35 2.52 -38.09
C GLY A 338 -19.18 1.83 -37.01
N ALA A 339 -18.60 1.40 -35.89
CA ALA A 339 -19.34 0.84 -34.76
C ALA A 339 -20.17 1.92 -34.04
N GLY A 340 -21.42 2.12 -34.47
CA GLY A 340 -22.37 3.04 -33.85
C GLY A 340 -22.10 4.53 -34.14
N ARG A 341 -23.14 5.36 -33.99
CA ARG A 341 -23.07 6.82 -34.13
C ARG A 341 -22.19 7.42 -33.03
N ARG A 342 -21.42 8.48 -33.34
CA ARG A 342 -20.57 9.20 -32.36
C ARG A 342 -21.32 9.54 -31.07
N ALA A 343 -22.54 10.06 -31.16
CA ALA A 343 -23.37 10.39 -30.00
C ALA A 343 -23.66 9.18 -29.09
N LEU A 344 -23.84 7.99 -29.67
CA LEU A 344 -24.07 6.76 -28.90
C LEU A 344 -22.83 6.39 -28.07
N VAL A 345 -21.62 6.62 -28.60
CA VAL A 345 -20.37 6.34 -27.87
C VAL A 345 -20.20 7.26 -26.67
N TYR A 346 -20.44 8.56 -26.84
CA TYR A 346 -20.39 9.48 -25.72
C TYR A 346 -21.46 9.18 -24.66
N ARG A 347 -22.69 8.84 -25.09
CA ARG A 347 -23.76 8.43 -24.16
C ARG A 347 -23.44 7.14 -23.41
N ALA A 348 -22.89 6.14 -24.11
CA ALA A 348 -22.47 4.88 -23.49
C ALA A 348 -21.32 5.08 -22.50
N ALA A 349 -20.34 5.91 -22.86
CA ALA A 349 -19.24 6.31 -21.99
C ALA A 349 -19.75 7.03 -20.73
N LEU A 350 -20.63 8.01 -20.90
CA LEU A 350 -21.25 8.72 -19.78
C LEU A 350 -22.02 7.75 -18.89
N ALA A 351 -22.88 6.89 -19.48
CA ALA A 351 -23.65 5.91 -18.74
C ALA A 351 -22.76 4.93 -17.95
N SER A 352 -21.70 4.38 -18.56
CA SER A 352 -20.79 3.46 -17.86
C SER A 352 -20.05 4.15 -16.71
N THR A 353 -19.58 5.38 -16.93
CA THR A 353 -18.90 6.17 -15.88
C THR A 353 -19.87 6.52 -14.76
N THR A 354 -21.09 6.96 -15.07
CA THR A 354 -22.11 7.28 -14.08
C THR A 354 -22.51 6.05 -13.27
N VAL A 355 -22.69 4.89 -13.90
CA VAL A 355 -23.00 3.64 -13.18
C VAL A 355 -21.88 3.27 -12.21
N ILE A 356 -20.61 3.32 -12.65
CA ILE A 356 -19.47 3.05 -11.76
C ILE A 356 -19.44 4.05 -10.60
N ALA A 357 -19.59 5.35 -10.88
CA ALA A 357 -19.59 6.38 -9.86
C ALA A 357 -20.73 6.18 -8.85
N LEU A 358 -21.95 5.88 -9.30
CA LEU A 358 -23.09 5.61 -8.42
C LEU A 358 -22.89 4.35 -7.59
N LEU A 359 -22.33 3.28 -8.17
CA LEU A 359 -22.00 2.06 -7.43
C LEU A 359 -20.95 2.34 -6.34
N SER A 360 -19.89 3.08 -6.68
CA SER A 360 -18.86 3.49 -5.73
C SER A 360 -19.43 4.36 -4.61
N VAL A 361 -20.23 5.37 -4.93
CA VAL A 361 -20.89 6.24 -3.94
C VAL A 361 -21.85 5.42 -3.07
N GLY A 362 -22.56 4.45 -3.63
CA GLY A 362 -23.43 3.55 -2.87
C GLY A 362 -22.67 2.69 -1.86
N VAL A 363 -21.50 2.17 -2.24
CA VAL A 363 -20.60 1.46 -1.31
C VAL A 363 -20.11 2.42 -0.22
N ALA A 364 -19.66 3.62 -0.59
CA ALA A 364 -19.15 4.62 0.35
C ALA A 364 -20.20 5.10 1.36
N ALA A 365 -21.41 5.43 0.87
CA ALA A 365 -22.54 5.82 1.71
C ALA A 365 -22.98 4.71 2.67
N SER A 366 -22.65 3.45 2.35
CA SER A 366 -22.89 2.31 3.23
C SER A 366 -21.70 1.97 4.14
N SER A 367 -20.63 2.76 4.16
CA SER A 367 -19.38 2.47 4.89
C SER A 367 -18.81 1.08 4.58
N GLY A 368 -18.74 0.74 3.29
CA GLY A 368 -18.25 -0.56 2.84
C GLY A 368 -19.21 -1.72 3.09
N MET A 369 -20.51 -1.46 3.27
CA MET A 369 -21.57 -2.45 3.54
C MET A 369 -21.23 -3.33 4.77
N PRO A 370 -21.19 -2.77 5.99
CA PRO A 370 -20.76 -3.48 7.21
C PRO A 370 -21.72 -4.61 7.59
N GLY A 371 -22.97 -4.60 7.11
CA GLY A 371 -23.91 -5.72 7.27
C GLY A 371 -23.39 -7.05 6.66
N ARG A 372 -22.38 -7.00 5.78
CA ARG A 372 -21.66 -8.21 5.31
C ARG A 372 -20.77 -8.86 6.38
N ALA A 373 -20.58 -8.16 7.50
CA ALA A 373 -19.83 -8.55 8.67
C ALA A 373 -20.51 -7.92 9.90
N GLU A 374 -21.70 -8.37 10.32
CA GLU A 374 -22.43 -7.78 11.46
C GLU A 374 -21.59 -7.63 12.75
N ALA A 375 -20.60 -8.51 12.95
CA ALA A 375 -19.61 -8.41 14.03
C ALA A 375 -18.72 -7.14 13.94
N TYR A 376 -18.57 -6.54 12.76
CA TYR A 376 -17.80 -5.32 12.49
C TYR A 376 -18.31 -4.10 13.27
N GLY A 377 -19.63 -3.92 13.35
CA GLY A 377 -20.24 -2.83 14.14
C GLY A 377 -20.04 -3.00 15.66
N ALA A 378 -19.78 -4.23 16.12
CA ALA A 378 -19.41 -4.49 17.51
C ALA A 378 -17.92 -4.22 17.79
N LEU A 379 -17.07 -4.29 16.76
CA LEU A 379 -15.63 -4.06 16.86
C LEU A 379 -15.23 -2.58 16.79
N GLN A 380 -15.99 -1.72 16.10
CA GLN A 380 -15.76 -0.27 16.07
C GLN A 380 -16.14 0.45 17.38
N ARG A 381 -16.88 -0.23 18.27
CA ARG A 381 -17.25 0.30 19.58
C ARG A 381 -16.09 0.05 20.55
N ASP A 382 -15.05 0.87 20.44
CA ASP A 382 -14.17 1.28 21.55
C ASP A 382 -13.07 2.22 21.01
N ALA A 383 -13.48 3.44 20.68
CA ALA A 383 -12.59 4.60 20.68
C ALA A 383 -12.93 5.41 21.94
N GLY A 384 -11.97 5.60 22.84
CA GLY A 384 -12.27 6.34 24.07
C GLY A 384 -11.18 6.46 25.13
N PHE A 385 -10.02 5.81 24.97
CA PHE A 385 -8.99 5.80 26.02
C PHE A 385 -7.62 6.37 25.60
N ASP A 386 -7.48 6.88 24.37
CA ASP A 386 -6.26 7.57 23.94
C ASP A 386 -6.13 8.95 24.58
N VAL A 387 -4.92 9.30 25.01
CA VAL A 387 -4.62 10.62 25.59
C VAL A 387 -4.16 11.58 24.48
N PRO A 388 -4.80 12.75 24.32
CA PRO A 388 -4.26 13.80 23.46
C PRO A 388 -2.89 14.28 23.97
N ASP A 389 -1.92 14.51 23.08
CA ASP A 389 -0.58 14.97 23.48
C ASP A 389 -0.60 16.22 24.36
N ALA A 390 -1.52 17.16 24.10
CA ALA A 390 -1.70 18.35 24.93
C ALA A 390 -2.09 18.04 26.39
N ALA A 391 -2.85 16.95 26.61
CA ALA A 391 -3.17 16.50 27.97
C ALA A 391 -1.95 15.86 28.64
N LEU A 392 -1.19 15.05 27.90
CA LEU A 392 0.05 14.43 28.39
C LEU A 392 1.09 15.48 28.79
N LEU A 393 1.31 16.48 27.95
CA LEU A 393 2.23 17.60 28.21
C LEU A 393 1.79 18.49 29.37
N ALA A 394 0.49 18.51 29.68
CA ALA A 394 -0.05 19.15 30.87
C ALA A 394 0.03 18.26 32.12
N GLY A 395 0.73 17.11 32.06
CA GLY A 395 0.87 16.16 33.16
C GLY A 395 -0.40 15.35 33.45
N ARG A 396 -1.29 15.17 32.47
CA ARG A 396 -2.57 14.46 32.63
C ARG A 396 -2.63 13.21 31.75
N GLY A 397 -3.29 12.17 32.27
CA GLY A 397 -3.63 10.95 31.53
C GLY A 397 -5.14 10.72 31.49
N THR A 398 -5.56 9.64 30.81
CA THR A 398 -6.96 9.20 30.83
C THR A 398 -7.18 8.33 32.07
N PRO A 399 -8.12 8.68 32.97
CA PRO A 399 -8.40 7.88 34.16
C PRO A 399 -8.86 6.46 33.81
N LEU A 400 -8.44 5.48 34.61
CA LEU A 400 -8.84 4.07 34.55
C LEU A 400 -9.30 3.60 35.93
N GLY A 401 -10.25 2.67 35.96
CA GLY A 401 -10.70 2.03 37.18
C GLY A 401 -11.66 2.90 38.00
N SER A 402 -11.50 2.90 39.32
CA SER A 402 -12.33 3.67 40.25
C SER A 402 -11.61 4.95 40.69
N PRO A 403 -12.25 6.14 40.65
CA PRO A 403 -11.63 7.38 41.14
C PRO A 403 -11.19 7.25 42.61
N GLY A 404 -9.94 7.62 42.89
CA GLY A 404 -9.36 7.61 44.23
C GLY A 404 -8.39 8.78 44.45
N PRO A 405 -7.97 9.02 45.70
CA PRO A 405 -7.08 10.14 46.05
C PRO A 405 -5.64 10.00 45.54
N GLY A 406 -5.28 8.84 44.97
CA GLY A 406 -3.96 8.55 44.42
C GLY A 406 -4.03 7.79 43.09
N THR A 407 -2.85 7.45 42.56
CA THR A 407 -2.70 6.62 41.35
C THR A 407 -2.05 5.30 41.75
N ASP A 408 -2.80 4.21 41.70
CA ASP A 408 -2.28 2.87 42.02
C ASP A 408 -1.43 2.31 40.88
N PHE A 409 -1.83 2.59 39.63
CA PHE A 409 -1.09 2.12 38.45
C PHE A 409 -1.12 3.11 37.28
N VAL A 410 -0.09 3.06 36.44
CA VAL A 410 0.00 3.79 35.18
C VAL A 410 0.21 2.82 34.02
N VAL A 411 -0.51 3.01 32.90
CA VAL A 411 -0.31 2.24 31.65
C VAL A 411 0.36 3.13 30.63
N ILE A 412 1.52 2.71 30.09
CA ILE A 412 2.26 3.45 29.06
C ILE A 412 2.39 2.57 27.82
N GLY A 413 2.12 3.13 26.64
CA GLY A 413 2.16 2.34 25.43
C GLY A 413 1.65 2.98 24.16
N ASP A 414 1.56 2.17 23.11
CA ASP A 414 1.10 2.57 21.77
C ASP A 414 -0.33 2.05 21.50
N SER A 415 -0.70 1.87 20.23
CA SER A 415 -2.01 1.33 19.86
C SER A 415 -2.27 -0.06 20.42
N HIS A 416 -1.24 -0.87 20.73
CA HIS A 416 -1.43 -2.15 21.40
C HIS A 416 -1.92 -1.95 22.84
N ALA A 417 -1.38 -0.97 23.55
CA ALA A 417 -1.89 -0.62 24.88
C ALA A 417 -3.34 -0.15 24.81
N SER A 418 -3.67 0.72 23.83
CA SER A 418 -5.01 1.27 23.64
C SER A 418 -6.07 0.16 23.47
N THR A 419 -5.75 -0.94 22.78
CA THR A 419 -6.67 -2.09 22.63
C THR A 419 -6.96 -2.83 23.94
N LEU A 420 -6.08 -2.71 24.95
CA LEU A 420 -6.23 -3.39 26.24
C LEU A 420 -6.93 -2.53 27.29
N LEU A 421 -7.00 -1.19 27.10
CA LEU A 421 -7.48 -0.26 28.11
C LEU A 421 -8.90 -0.56 28.64
N PRO A 422 -9.89 -0.94 27.81
CA PRO A 422 -11.21 -1.28 28.34
C PRO A 422 -11.18 -2.50 29.27
N MET A 423 -10.36 -3.51 28.96
CA MET A 423 -10.17 -4.68 29.83
C MET A 423 -9.49 -4.27 31.14
N LEU A 424 -8.41 -3.48 31.07
CA LEU A 424 -7.69 -3.01 32.24
C LEU A 424 -8.57 -2.13 33.14
N ASN A 425 -9.38 -1.24 32.55
CA ASN A 425 -10.34 -0.41 33.26
C ASN A 425 -11.33 -1.25 34.08
N ASP A 426 -11.92 -2.28 33.46
CA ASP A 426 -12.90 -3.14 34.14
C ASP A 426 -12.27 -3.96 35.28
N LEU A 427 -11.06 -4.47 35.08
CA LEU A 427 -10.31 -5.19 36.12
C LEU A 427 -9.93 -4.26 37.27
N ALA A 428 -9.44 -3.06 36.97
CA ALA A 428 -9.14 -2.02 37.94
C ALA A 428 -10.36 -1.61 38.76
N ALA A 429 -11.50 -1.39 38.11
CA ALA A 429 -12.74 -1.01 38.78
C ALA A 429 -13.23 -2.11 39.73
N ARG A 430 -13.14 -3.39 39.33
CA ARG A 430 -13.47 -4.53 40.20
C ARG A 430 -12.55 -4.64 41.41
N ALA A 431 -11.27 -4.33 41.22
CA ALA A 431 -10.27 -4.29 42.28
C ALA A 431 -10.29 -2.99 43.11
N ARG A 432 -11.15 -2.02 42.75
CA ARG A 432 -11.24 -0.67 43.34
C ARG A 432 -9.92 0.11 43.27
N LEU A 433 -9.16 -0.09 42.19
CA LEU A 433 -7.91 0.62 41.92
C LEU A 433 -8.16 1.84 41.04
N SER A 434 -7.41 2.91 41.31
CA SER A 434 -7.34 4.15 40.54
C SER A 434 -6.12 4.15 39.65
N GLY A 435 -6.25 4.37 38.35
CA GLY A 435 -5.11 4.36 37.43
C GLY A 435 -5.17 5.44 36.36
N LEU A 436 -4.07 5.58 35.64
CA LEU A 436 -3.91 6.51 34.51
C LEU A 436 -3.39 5.78 33.28
N SER A 437 -4.08 5.92 32.15
CA SER A 437 -3.53 5.59 30.83
C SER A 437 -2.76 6.78 30.28
N LEU A 438 -1.56 6.52 29.77
CA LEU A 438 -0.72 7.41 28.97
C LEU A 438 -0.50 6.82 27.56
N ALA A 439 -1.36 5.89 27.13
CA ALA A 439 -1.26 5.23 25.83
C ALA A 439 -1.53 6.19 24.66
N ARG A 440 -0.79 6.00 23.56
CA ARG A 440 -0.86 6.83 22.36
C ARG A 440 -1.05 5.97 21.11
N ALA A 441 -2.29 5.74 20.67
CA ALA A 441 -2.53 4.99 19.43
C ALA A 441 -1.89 5.66 18.21
N GLY A 442 -1.24 4.83 17.37
CA GLY A 442 -0.63 5.27 16.11
C GLY A 442 0.56 6.22 16.26
N ARG A 443 1.13 6.36 17.45
CA ARG A 443 2.29 7.22 17.75
C ARG A 443 3.38 6.43 18.47
N SER A 444 4.57 7.03 18.55
CA SER A 444 5.63 6.57 19.44
C SER A 444 5.13 6.55 20.90
N PRO A 445 5.28 5.42 21.63
CA PRO A 445 4.88 5.35 23.03
C PRO A 445 5.83 6.10 23.98
N PHE A 446 7.08 6.37 23.56
CA PHE A 446 8.15 6.84 24.46
C PHE A 446 8.85 8.13 24.02
N GLY A 447 8.36 8.79 22.97
CA GLY A 447 9.00 10.00 22.42
C GLY A 447 10.25 9.71 21.59
N ASN A 448 10.44 8.49 21.10
CA ASN A 448 11.60 8.04 20.33
C ASN A 448 11.60 8.45 18.85
N VAL A 449 10.97 9.58 18.54
CA VAL A 449 10.90 10.18 17.20
C VAL A 449 11.36 11.61 17.33
N ALA A 450 12.24 12.07 16.43
CA ALA A 450 12.75 13.43 16.43
C ALA A 450 11.61 14.46 16.55
N GLY A 451 11.76 15.39 17.50
CA GLY A 451 10.74 16.38 17.83
C GLY A 451 9.70 15.90 18.86
N GLN A 452 9.79 14.68 19.38
CA GLN A 452 8.94 14.14 20.45
C GLN A 452 9.66 13.95 21.79
N GLU A 453 10.82 14.56 21.99
CA GLU A 453 11.64 14.42 23.21
C GLU A 453 10.88 14.91 24.46
N HIS A 454 10.08 15.96 24.30
CA HIS A 454 9.17 16.51 25.30
C HIS A 454 8.12 15.50 25.80
N ILE A 455 7.74 14.51 24.99
CA ILE A 455 6.83 13.43 25.40
C ILE A 455 7.49 12.56 26.46
N HIS A 456 8.77 12.20 26.26
CA HIS A 456 9.50 11.39 27.21
C HIS A 456 9.59 12.07 28.57
N ALA A 457 9.96 13.36 28.57
CA ALA A 457 10.00 14.17 29.79
C ALA A 457 8.64 14.24 30.50
N ALA A 458 7.53 14.38 29.75
CA ALA A 458 6.20 14.38 30.32
C ALA A 458 5.83 13.05 31.00
N LEU A 459 6.24 11.90 30.42
CA LEU A 459 6.03 10.59 31.04
C LEU A 459 6.76 10.49 32.39
N LEU A 460 8.03 10.92 32.44
CA LEU A 460 8.83 10.94 33.67
C LEU A 460 8.19 11.84 34.74
N ASN A 461 7.79 13.05 34.35
CA ASN A 461 7.13 14.00 35.26
C ASN A 461 5.83 13.43 35.86
N ILE A 462 5.03 12.72 35.06
CA ILE A 462 3.80 12.09 35.55
C ILE A 462 4.13 10.97 36.54
N ILE A 463 5.11 10.12 36.25
CA ILE A 463 5.55 9.05 37.16
C ILE A 463 6.04 9.64 38.49
N GLU A 464 6.88 10.68 38.45
CA GLU A 464 7.44 11.32 39.64
C GLU A 464 6.39 12.03 40.49
N SER A 465 5.42 12.70 39.84
CA SER A 465 4.36 13.45 40.54
C SER A 465 3.25 12.57 41.09
N THR A 466 2.91 11.48 40.39
CA THR A 466 1.82 10.56 40.80
C THR A 466 2.31 9.43 41.71
N ARG A 467 3.61 9.09 41.66
CA ARG A 467 4.26 8.00 42.41
C ARG A 467 3.41 6.72 42.45
N PRO A 468 3.15 6.10 41.28
CA PRO A 468 2.25 4.96 41.22
C PRO A 468 2.88 3.73 41.88
N SER A 469 2.04 2.83 42.39
CA SER A 469 2.52 1.54 42.93
C SER A 469 2.96 0.59 41.81
N ALA A 470 2.42 0.73 40.60
CA ALA A 470 2.81 -0.03 39.43
C ALA A 470 2.85 0.79 38.13
N VAL A 471 3.76 0.42 37.24
CA VAL A 471 3.80 0.92 35.85
C VAL A 471 3.71 -0.27 34.91
N ILE A 472 2.72 -0.27 34.01
CA ILE A 472 2.48 -1.35 33.04
C ILE A 472 2.88 -0.84 31.66
N LEU A 473 3.88 -1.48 31.05
CA LEU A 473 4.40 -1.16 29.73
C LEU A 473 3.82 -2.12 28.69
N VAL A 474 3.15 -1.57 27.68
CA VAL A 474 2.57 -2.33 26.56
C VAL A 474 2.89 -1.63 25.25
N ALA A 475 3.60 -2.29 24.35
CA ALA A 475 3.93 -1.73 23.04
C ALA A 475 4.02 -2.81 21.98
N ARG A 476 4.05 -2.40 20.72
CA ARG A 476 4.48 -3.24 19.61
C ARG A 476 6.00 -3.29 19.54
N TRP A 477 6.59 -4.20 20.31
CA TRP A 477 8.04 -4.32 20.47
C TRP A 477 8.83 -4.52 19.17
N PRO A 478 8.33 -5.25 18.14
CA PRO A 478 8.99 -5.34 16.84
C PRO A 478 9.20 -3.99 16.14
N ASN A 479 8.36 -2.98 16.39
CA ASN A 479 8.58 -1.63 15.84
C ASN A 479 9.75 -0.91 16.51
N LEU A 480 10.07 -1.26 17.76
CA LEU A 480 11.13 -0.63 18.53
C LEU A 480 12.46 -1.37 18.40
N PHE A 481 12.41 -2.70 18.31
CA PHE A 481 13.58 -3.57 18.43
C PHE A 481 13.73 -4.58 17.26
N GLY A 482 12.79 -4.63 16.33
CA GLY A 482 12.82 -5.55 15.18
C GLY A 482 13.72 -5.09 14.03
N ARG A 483 13.98 -5.99 13.07
CA ARG A 483 14.85 -5.73 11.89
C ARG A 483 14.37 -4.57 10.98
N ALA A 484 13.09 -4.20 11.06
CA ALA A 484 12.50 -3.09 10.31
C ALA A 484 12.69 -1.72 10.99
N ALA A 485 13.05 -1.69 12.28
CA ALA A 485 13.59 -0.49 12.91
C ALA A 485 15.01 -0.33 12.36
N ALA A 486 15.18 0.55 11.37
CA ALA A 486 16.49 0.89 10.85
C ALA A 486 17.44 1.17 12.03
N SER A 487 18.63 0.57 11.98
CA SER A 487 19.61 0.37 13.05
C SER A 487 20.12 1.62 13.78
N ARG A 488 19.57 2.81 13.51
CA ARG A 488 19.87 4.04 14.22
C ARG A 488 19.03 4.25 15.48
N ASN A 489 17.89 3.57 15.65
CA ASN A 489 16.98 3.83 16.77
C ASN A 489 17.03 2.78 17.89
N TYR A 490 17.66 1.62 17.73
CA TYR A 490 17.62 0.57 18.79
C TYR A 490 18.22 1.07 20.12
N ALA A 491 19.41 1.66 20.07
CA ALA A 491 20.11 2.13 21.26
C ALA A 491 19.36 3.28 21.94
N GLU A 492 18.79 4.20 21.16
CA GLU A 492 17.99 5.32 21.66
C GLU A 492 16.68 4.81 22.29
N ASN A 493 15.96 3.92 21.61
CA ASN A 493 14.74 3.29 22.13
C ASN A 493 15.00 2.58 23.45
N LEU A 494 16.10 1.83 23.53
CA LEU A 494 16.49 1.13 24.73
C LEU A 494 16.87 2.10 25.86
N ALA A 495 17.64 3.15 25.56
CA ALA A 495 18.02 4.15 26.56
C ALA A 495 16.82 4.87 27.18
N LEU A 496 15.85 5.27 26.34
CA LEU A 496 14.59 5.88 26.82
C LEU A 496 13.81 4.89 27.69
N LEU A 497 13.72 3.62 27.28
CA LEU A 497 13.00 2.62 28.04
C LEU A 497 13.67 2.30 29.38
N GLU A 498 15.01 2.20 29.41
CA GLU A 498 15.79 2.03 30.63
C GLU A 498 15.60 3.22 31.59
N ALA A 499 15.65 4.46 31.08
CA ALA A 499 15.41 5.66 31.90
C ALA A 499 14.00 5.68 32.51
N LEU A 500 12.98 5.25 31.76
CA LEU A 500 11.61 5.14 32.25
C LEU A 500 11.49 4.10 33.38
N VAL A 501 12.14 2.93 33.23
CA VAL A 501 12.16 1.89 34.26
C VAL A 501 12.89 2.36 35.51
N ASP A 502 14.05 3.02 35.35
CA ASP A 502 14.83 3.56 36.45
C ASP A 502 14.02 4.59 37.25
N ALA A 503 13.34 5.53 36.56
CA ALA A 503 12.51 6.55 37.19
C ALA A 503 11.29 5.97 37.91
N ALA A 504 10.60 5.00 37.29
CA ALA A 504 9.48 4.30 37.93
C ALA A 504 9.92 3.54 39.19
N THR A 505 11.05 2.84 39.11
CA THR A 505 11.61 2.08 40.25
C THR A 505 12.05 3.04 41.36
N ALA A 506 12.67 4.17 41.02
CA ALA A 506 13.05 5.22 41.97
C ALA A 506 11.84 5.88 42.65
N ALA A 507 10.70 5.98 41.94
CA ALA A 507 9.43 6.42 42.50
C ALA A 507 8.74 5.37 43.40
N GLY A 508 9.31 4.16 43.52
CA GLY A 508 8.79 3.05 44.32
C GLY A 508 7.82 2.13 43.57
N ALA A 509 7.64 2.31 42.26
CA ALA A 509 6.73 1.51 41.45
C ALA A 509 7.33 0.14 41.09
N THR A 510 6.49 -0.89 41.06
CA THR A 510 6.82 -2.14 40.37
C THR A 510 6.53 -1.99 38.87
N VAL A 511 7.55 -2.15 38.03
CA VAL A 511 7.37 -2.07 36.58
C VAL A 511 7.02 -3.44 36.01
N TRP A 512 5.90 -3.55 35.30
CA TRP A 512 5.45 -4.74 34.59
C TRP A 512 5.54 -4.53 33.08
N VAL A 513 6.18 -5.45 32.38
CA VAL A 513 6.28 -5.43 30.91
C VAL A 513 5.41 -6.55 30.36
N LEU A 514 4.39 -6.19 29.58
CA LEU A 514 3.66 -7.17 28.77
C LEU A 514 4.53 -7.49 27.53
N PRO A 515 4.99 -8.73 27.35
CA PRO A 515 5.66 -9.11 26.11
C PRO A 515 4.73 -8.93 24.91
N GLN A 516 5.31 -9.05 23.71
CA GLN A 516 4.55 -8.96 22.48
C GLN A 516 3.32 -9.88 22.54
N VAL A 517 2.15 -9.37 22.22
CA VAL A 517 0.99 -10.22 21.98
C VAL A 517 1.24 -10.99 20.67
N PRO A 518 0.86 -12.28 20.53
CA PRO A 518 1.07 -13.00 19.28
C PRO A 518 0.56 -12.20 18.08
N GLU A 519 1.37 -12.09 17.02
CA GLU A 519 1.00 -11.41 15.76
C GLU A 519 0.95 -12.44 14.63
N HIS A 520 0.06 -12.22 13.66
CA HIS A 520 0.00 -13.02 12.44
C HIS A 520 1.12 -12.62 11.49
N ALA A 521 1.81 -13.62 10.91
CA ALA A 521 2.76 -13.42 9.82
C ALA A 521 2.07 -12.94 8.52
N LEU A 522 0.78 -13.24 8.38
CA LEU A 522 -0.07 -12.80 7.28
C LEU A 522 -0.25 -11.29 7.26
N SER A 523 -0.50 -10.74 6.06
CA SER A 523 -0.85 -9.34 5.90
C SER A 523 -2.20 -9.01 6.54
N ARG A 524 -2.41 -7.74 6.90
CA ARG A 524 -3.70 -7.22 7.40
C ARG A 524 -4.87 -7.64 6.51
N ALA A 525 -4.72 -7.50 5.19
CA ALA A 525 -5.76 -7.83 4.24
C ALA A 525 -6.07 -9.33 4.21
N ALA A 526 -5.04 -10.19 4.29
CA ALA A 526 -5.21 -11.64 4.34
C ALA A 526 -5.88 -12.11 5.65
N VAL A 527 -5.46 -11.56 6.80
CA VAL A 527 -6.10 -11.87 8.10
C VAL A 527 -7.57 -11.48 8.08
N ARG A 528 -7.88 -10.26 7.64
CA ARG A 528 -9.27 -9.77 7.54
C ARG A 528 -10.10 -10.59 6.56
N PHE A 529 -9.53 -11.03 5.45
CA PHE A 529 -10.21 -11.94 4.53
C PHE A 529 -10.60 -13.25 5.21
N GLN A 530 -9.66 -13.91 5.90
CA GLN A 530 -9.94 -15.16 6.59
C GLN A 530 -10.96 -15.00 7.73
N GLN A 531 -10.90 -13.88 8.46
CA GLN A 531 -11.90 -13.53 9.47
C GLN A 531 -13.29 -13.36 8.86
N LEU A 532 -13.40 -12.63 7.75
CA LEU A 532 -14.67 -12.46 7.04
C LEU A 532 -15.26 -13.81 6.60
N GLN A 533 -14.43 -14.74 6.12
CA GLN A 533 -14.87 -16.09 5.76
C GLN A 533 -15.31 -16.92 6.96
N ALA A 534 -14.60 -16.81 8.09
CA ALA A 534 -14.98 -17.47 9.35
C ALA A 534 -16.33 -16.97 9.88
N LEU A 535 -16.62 -15.66 9.72
CA LEU A 535 -17.92 -15.07 10.08
C LEU A 535 -19.05 -15.52 9.13
N ARG A 536 -18.81 -15.52 7.83
CA ARG A 536 -19.83 -15.89 6.81
C ARG A 536 -20.16 -17.37 6.79
N HIS A 537 -19.19 -18.22 7.13
CA HIS A 537 -19.34 -19.66 7.12
C HIS A 537 -18.82 -20.30 8.42
N PRO A 538 -19.55 -20.10 9.55
CA PRO A 538 -19.17 -20.66 10.83
C PRO A 538 -18.98 -22.18 10.71
N GLY A 539 -17.85 -22.69 11.21
CA GLY A 539 -17.54 -24.12 11.22
C GLY A 539 -16.91 -24.70 9.94
N ARG A 540 -16.98 -23.99 8.79
CA ARG A 540 -16.23 -24.37 7.57
C ARG A 540 -14.88 -23.69 7.46
N HIS A 541 -14.77 -22.48 8.01
CA HIS A 541 -13.55 -21.72 8.06
C HIS A 541 -13.21 -21.37 9.50
N HIS A 542 -11.91 -21.34 9.79
CA HIS A 542 -11.39 -20.91 11.07
C HIS A 542 -10.54 -19.67 10.85
N ALA A 543 -10.60 -18.74 11.80
CA ALA A 543 -9.69 -17.61 11.82
C ALA A 543 -8.24 -18.12 11.81
N PRO A 544 -7.30 -17.35 11.24
CA PRO A 544 -5.89 -17.72 11.24
C PRO A 544 -5.44 -18.02 12.67
N THR A 545 -4.55 -18.99 12.82
CA THR A 545 -3.95 -19.33 14.11
C THR A 545 -2.48 -18.92 14.07
N ILE A 546 -1.93 -18.69 15.26
CA ILE A 546 -0.50 -18.41 15.46
C ILE A 546 0.07 -19.58 16.25
N THR A 547 1.24 -20.06 15.87
CA THR A 547 1.97 -21.09 16.60
C THR A 547 2.93 -20.46 17.62
N ARG A 548 3.25 -21.23 18.66
CA ARG A 548 4.22 -20.83 19.68
C ARG A 548 5.60 -20.55 19.07
N ASP A 549 5.99 -21.27 18.04
CA ASP A 549 7.28 -21.10 17.36
C ASP A 549 7.32 -19.79 16.55
N GLU A 550 6.25 -19.49 15.80
CA GLU A 550 6.11 -18.19 15.10
C GLU A 550 6.18 -17.02 16.08
N TYR A 551 5.50 -17.15 17.23
CA TYR A 551 5.56 -16.16 18.29
C TYR A 551 6.98 -16.02 18.89
N ALA A 552 7.65 -17.13 19.18
CA ALA A 552 9.01 -17.12 19.73
C ALA A 552 10.00 -16.48 18.74
N ALA A 553 9.82 -16.69 17.44
CA ALA A 553 10.61 -16.07 16.39
C ALA A 553 10.36 -14.56 16.29
N ALA A 554 9.08 -14.13 16.30
CA ALA A 554 8.70 -12.72 16.20
C ALA A 554 9.21 -11.88 17.39
N THR A 555 9.32 -12.50 18.57
CA THR A 555 9.79 -11.85 19.81
C THR A 555 11.29 -11.91 20.03
N ALA A 556 12.03 -12.65 19.21
CA ALA A 556 13.47 -12.87 19.40
C ALA A 556 14.27 -11.55 19.43
N ALA A 557 13.87 -10.57 18.63
CA ALA A 557 14.59 -9.31 18.50
C ALA A 557 14.48 -8.40 19.75
N ALA A 558 13.45 -8.58 20.59
CA ALA A 558 13.24 -7.80 21.81
C ALA A 558 13.80 -8.47 23.08
N ARG A 559 14.33 -9.70 22.99
CA ARG A 559 14.77 -10.47 24.17
C ARG A 559 15.91 -9.77 24.95
N ASP A 560 16.94 -9.28 24.24
CA ASP A 560 18.05 -8.57 24.89
C ASP A 560 17.58 -7.31 25.63
N ALA A 561 16.65 -6.56 25.02
CA ALA A 561 16.04 -5.41 25.66
C ALA A 561 15.32 -5.82 26.95
N PHE A 562 14.48 -6.86 26.92
CA PHE A 562 13.76 -7.33 28.10
C PHE A 562 14.70 -7.85 29.21
N ASP A 563 15.76 -8.59 28.88
CA ASP A 563 16.75 -9.06 29.85
C ASP A 563 17.47 -7.89 30.55
N ARG A 564 17.69 -6.77 29.85
CA ARG A 564 18.23 -5.54 30.44
C ARG A 564 17.24 -4.87 31.38
N LEU A 565 15.97 -4.73 30.99
CA LEU A 565 14.94 -4.14 31.86
C LEU A 565 14.73 -4.98 33.12
N GLN A 566 14.79 -6.32 33.02
CA GLN A 566 14.70 -7.21 34.18
C GLN A 566 15.84 -6.99 35.19
N ARG A 567 17.08 -6.81 34.70
CA ARG A 567 18.22 -6.46 35.56
C ARG A 567 18.06 -5.12 36.26
N ARG A 568 17.21 -4.22 35.75
CA ARG A 568 16.86 -2.93 36.33
C ARG A 568 15.60 -2.97 37.22
N GLY A 569 15.05 -4.16 37.49
CA GLY A 569 13.93 -4.35 38.41
C GLY A 569 12.56 -4.48 37.74
N ALA A 570 12.46 -4.42 36.41
CA ALA A 570 11.20 -4.69 35.72
C ALA A 570 10.84 -6.19 35.76
N ARG A 571 9.55 -6.49 35.84
CA ARG A 571 8.99 -7.84 35.80
C ARG A 571 8.32 -8.08 34.46
N GLN A 572 8.65 -9.17 33.79
CA GLN A 572 7.98 -9.55 32.55
C GLN A 572 6.82 -10.50 32.83
N LEU A 573 5.67 -10.24 32.21
CA LEU A 573 4.53 -11.14 32.31
C LEU A 573 4.73 -12.37 31.40
N ASP A 574 4.38 -13.57 31.88
CA ASP A 574 4.36 -14.78 31.03
C ASP A 574 2.99 -14.99 30.40
N ILE A 575 2.85 -14.57 29.15
CA ILE A 575 1.63 -14.79 28.37
C ILE A 575 1.57 -16.21 27.76
N SER A 576 2.71 -16.87 27.58
CA SER A 576 2.82 -18.06 26.71
C SER A 576 2.04 -19.26 27.24
N ALA A 577 1.92 -19.35 28.57
CA ALA A 577 1.11 -20.37 29.24
C ALA A 577 -0.40 -20.17 29.06
N HIS A 578 -0.86 -18.95 28.73
CA HIS A 578 -2.27 -18.58 28.68
C HIS A 578 -2.81 -18.40 27.26
N VAL A 579 -1.96 -17.93 26.32
CA VAL A 579 -2.40 -17.62 24.95
C VAL A 579 -2.34 -18.81 24.00
N PHE A 580 -1.63 -19.88 24.34
CA PHE A 580 -1.50 -21.08 23.52
C PHE A 580 -2.15 -22.30 24.19
N GLU A 581 -2.83 -23.12 23.41
CA GLU A 581 -3.42 -24.39 23.84
C GLU A 581 -2.31 -25.28 24.46
N SER A 582 -2.56 -25.80 25.66
CA SER A 582 -1.59 -26.58 26.42
C SER A 582 -1.57 -28.06 26.05
N ALA A 583 -2.67 -28.59 25.50
CA ALA A 583 -2.82 -30.00 25.19
C ALA A 583 -3.76 -30.25 23.99
N GLY A 584 -3.74 -31.48 23.49
CA GLY A 584 -4.59 -31.92 22.39
C GLY A 584 -4.03 -31.62 20.99
N PRO A 585 -4.83 -31.85 19.93
CA PRO A 585 -4.37 -31.75 18.53
C PRO A 585 -3.91 -30.34 18.10
N ARG A 586 -4.22 -29.33 18.90
CA ARG A 586 -3.86 -27.92 18.67
C ARG A 586 -2.84 -27.40 19.68
N ALA A 587 -2.20 -28.29 20.45
CA ALA A 587 -1.16 -27.88 21.40
C ALA A 587 -0.11 -26.98 20.73
N GLY A 588 0.22 -25.86 21.38
CA GLY A 588 1.13 -24.86 20.82
C GLY A 588 0.52 -23.91 19.79
N GLN A 589 -0.78 -24.02 19.47
CA GLN A 589 -1.52 -23.04 18.66
C GLN A 589 -2.27 -22.06 19.55
N LEU A 590 -2.54 -20.87 19.02
CA LEU A 590 -3.33 -19.85 19.70
C LEU A 590 -4.69 -20.41 20.14
N VAL A 591 -5.04 -20.14 21.40
CA VAL A 591 -6.35 -20.47 22.00
C VAL A 591 -7.45 -19.87 21.15
N ARG A 592 -8.49 -20.66 20.85
CA ARG A 592 -9.63 -20.17 20.07
C ARG A 592 -10.61 -19.41 20.95
N GLY A 593 -11.19 -18.35 20.38
CA GLY A 593 -12.39 -17.74 20.92
C GLY A 593 -13.63 -18.61 20.66
N PRO A 594 -14.74 -18.36 21.37
CA PRO A 594 -16.06 -18.90 21.03
C PRO A 594 -16.43 -18.65 19.56
N ALA A 595 -17.35 -19.46 19.02
CA ALA A 595 -17.82 -19.30 17.65
C ALA A 595 -18.34 -17.87 17.40
N GLY A 596 -17.84 -17.23 16.33
CA GLY A 596 -18.18 -15.85 15.98
C GLY A 596 -17.38 -14.77 16.72
N MET A 597 -16.54 -15.12 17.70
CA MET A 597 -15.63 -14.17 18.35
C MET A 597 -14.37 -13.96 17.50
N LEU A 598 -14.08 -12.71 17.18
CA LEU A 598 -12.81 -12.31 16.58
C LEU A 598 -11.82 -11.95 17.66
N LEU A 599 -10.66 -12.60 17.68
CA LEU A 599 -9.59 -12.27 18.62
C LEU A 599 -8.77 -11.05 18.20
N TYR A 600 -8.68 -10.80 16.89
CA TYR A 600 -7.89 -9.72 16.30
C TYR A 600 -8.72 -8.79 15.41
N TRP A 601 -8.34 -7.52 15.34
CA TRP A 601 -8.90 -6.52 14.42
C TRP A 601 -8.16 -6.50 13.07
N ASP A 602 -6.85 -6.73 13.13
CA ASP A 602 -5.96 -6.87 11.97
C ASP A 602 -4.93 -7.96 12.25
N ASN A 603 -3.74 -7.90 11.65
CA ASN A 603 -2.73 -8.92 11.84
C ASN A 603 -1.99 -8.83 13.18
N HIS A 604 -2.17 -7.79 14.00
CA HIS A 604 -1.43 -7.64 15.27
C HIS A 604 -2.20 -6.99 16.43
N HIS A 605 -3.29 -6.28 16.18
CA HIS A 605 -4.14 -5.70 17.23
C HIS A 605 -5.20 -6.69 17.69
N LEU A 606 -5.27 -6.93 19.00
CA LEU A 606 -6.40 -7.65 19.58
C LEU A 606 -7.68 -6.82 19.49
N THR A 607 -8.81 -7.50 19.36
CA THR A 607 -10.10 -6.89 19.67
C THR A 607 -10.26 -6.80 21.18
N GLN A 608 -11.20 -5.97 21.67
CA GLN A 608 -11.51 -5.93 23.10
C GLN A 608 -11.94 -7.30 23.64
N SER A 609 -12.71 -8.06 22.87
CA SER A 609 -13.11 -9.43 23.23
C SER A 609 -11.90 -10.38 23.23
N GLY A 610 -10.98 -10.23 22.27
CA GLY A 610 -9.74 -10.99 22.23
C GLY A 610 -8.82 -10.69 23.41
N ALA A 611 -8.65 -9.42 23.76
CA ALA A 611 -7.92 -8.97 24.94
C ALA A 611 -8.51 -9.59 26.21
N ARG A 612 -9.83 -9.49 26.41
CA ARG A 612 -10.51 -10.09 27.56
C ARG A 612 -10.31 -11.61 27.61
N HIS A 613 -10.51 -12.29 26.48
CA HIS A 613 -10.41 -13.74 26.40
C HIS A 613 -8.98 -14.24 26.67
N LEU A 614 -7.97 -13.60 26.08
CA LEU A 614 -6.58 -14.06 26.12
C LEU A 614 -5.80 -13.55 27.33
N LEU A 615 -6.05 -12.31 27.79
CA LEU A 615 -5.19 -11.61 28.74
C LEU A 615 -5.83 -11.32 30.10
N SER A 616 -7.17 -11.38 30.26
CA SER A 616 -7.78 -11.21 31.59
C SER A 616 -7.29 -12.23 32.63
N PRO A 617 -7.06 -13.52 32.30
CA PRO A 617 -6.51 -14.49 33.25
C PRO A 617 -5.12 -14.11 33.79
N LEU A 618 -4.36 -13.35 33.01
CA LEU A 618 -3.03 -12.88 33.39
C LEU A 618 -3.09 -11.59 34.25
N PHE A 619 -3.94 -10.64 33.89
CA PHE A 619 -4.03 -9.35 34.60
C PHE A 619 -4.90 -9.42 35.86
N ALA A 620 -5.91 -10.28 35.93
CA ALA A 620 -6.78 -10.33 37.11
C ALA A 620 -6.02 -10.64 38.43
N PRO A 621 -5.08 -11.61 38.48
CA PRO A 621 -4.26 -11.84 39.67
C PRO A 621 -3.34 -10.65 40.01
N LEU A 622 -2.77 -9.99 39.00
CA LEU A 622 -1.90 -8.82 39.18
C LEU A 622 -2.66 -7.66 39.83
N PHE A 623 -3.87 -7.37 39.36
CA PHE A 623 -4.69 -6.30 39.95
C PHE A 623 -5.18 -6.67 41.35
N ALA A 624 -5.41 -7.95 41.64
CA ALA A 624 -5.69 -8.40 43.00
C ALA A 624 -4.48 -8.23 43.94
N GLU A 625 -3.26 -8.50 43.47
CA GLU A 625 -2.02 -8.28 44.24
C GLU A 625 -1.79 -6.79 44.55
N LEU A 626 -2.04 -5.92 43.57
CA LEU A 626 -1.96 -4.47 43.76
C LEU A 626 -2.96 -3.98 44.80
N ALA A 627 -4.21 -4.45 44.74
CA ALA A 627 -5.22 -4.13 45.74
C ALA A 627 -4.90 -4.66 47.14
N ALA A 628 -4.13 -5.75 47.24
CA ALA A 628 -3.68 -6.33 48.50
C ALA A 628 -2.41 -5.69 49.09
N GLY A 629 -1.81 -4.70 48.42
CA GLY A 629 -0.62 -4.00 48.92
C GLY A 629 0.70 -4.77 48.76
N GLY A 630 0.81 -5.68 47.79
CA GLY A 630 2.11 -6.21 47.33
C GLY A 630 2.77 -7.32 48.19
N ALA A 631 2.02 -8.07 49.00
CA ALA A 631 2.56 -9.16 49.81
C ALA A 631 1.82 -10.50 49.62
N ALA A 632 2.06 -11.18 48.49
CA ALA A 632 1.78 -12.62 48.37
C ALA A 632 2.77 -13.31 47.41
N ASP A 633 3.86 -13.84 47.98
CA ASP A 633 4.82 -14.71 47.30
C ASP A 633 4.13 -16.03 46.86
N ILE A 634 3.79 -16.15 45.58
CA ILE A 634 3.29 -17.41 45.00
C ILE A 634 4.46 -18.37 44.79
N ARG A 635 4.97 -18.93 45.89
CA ARG A 635 5.84 -20.11 45.91
C ARG A 635 5.26 -21.20 46.80
N LYS A 636 4.03 -21.65 46.53
CA LYS A 636 3.54 -22.96 47.02
C LYS A 636 2.71 -23.65 45.96
N GLY A 637 3.41 -24.26 45.00
CA GLY A 637 2.81 -25.09 43.96
C GLY A 637 3.80 -26.09 43.32
N GLN A 638 4.92 -26.42 43.98
CA GLN A 638 5.78 -27.52 43.56
C GLN A 638 5.78 -28.64 44.62
N PRO A 639 5.60 -29.91 44.22
CA PRO A 639 5.68 -31.04 45.14
C PRO A 639 7.13 -31.24 45.59
N ARG A 640 7.34 -31.41 46.90
CA ARG A 640 8.65 -31.74 47.48
C ARG A 640 9.13 -33.10 46.96
N PRO A 641 10.39 -33.25 46.52
CA PRO A 641 10.99 -34.55 46.36
C PRO A 641 11.36 -35.09 47.75
N GLY A 642 10.94 -36.33 48.04
CA GLY A 642 11.15 -36.97 49.32
C GLY A 642 12.62 -37.30 49.59
N ARG A 643 13.03 -37.09 50.84
CA ARG A 643 13.65 -38.07 51.72
C ARG A 643 13.52 -37.59 53.16
#